data_AF-A0A949JUR1-F1
#
_entry.id   AF-A0A949JUR1-F1
#
_cell.length_a   1.000
_cell.length_b   1.000
_cell.length_c   1.000
_cell.angle_alpha   90.00
_cell.angle_beta   90.00
_cell.angle_gamma   90.00
#
_symmetry.space_group_name_H-M   'P 1'
#
loop_
_entity.id
_entity.type
_entity.pdbx_description
1 polymer ?
#
loop_
_entity_poly.entity_id
_entity_poly.type
_entity_poly.pdbx_seq_one_letter_code
_entity_poly.pdbx_strand_id
1 'polypeptide(L)'
;MFKCRTIIVLLLILIVYSPANSFAQTGLLGRWRLDEDGGDSALEDIRGLSNGVLVGSPEWQPAEGAINGALKFNGSPDGIRIQCEDLEIFDLTMYFSLSAWVKQEEGNRGWVVLRTSQGSDLQRHYGIFSDGDNNSIEFHYFRYFAPRLVKWESVNIDGDGLWHLIIVTLRGGKADLYIDKQHIGSEYLSIGVTGWNENDPVPEILIGMRNDDTDGDESFRGLIDDVRIYNVTLDESDIIGDFTLSENSGTREDPFLISSRENLIFLADNPQYRYRFFKLVNDIDMCGPGGIEDCIQGKVIPEFRGEFDGNGHVISNFTYNSIANNNVGLFGVLVGKVSNLTMQDPLIRSHDGSNIGSIAGVLSGGRIQQCAVRGGYVTGGFCTGGLVGLLEGGVIEESISSTDVEGVTYSGGLAGKSTSGWIKHSYSEGSVTGNDYTGGAIGHCEAQVISCYSTAVVEGQENTGGLLGYGRPMEVTSSYWDIESSTVTSSSGGYGKSSLEMMERATYAGWGCYDQWRMDIGNDRPRLAWETEAGEIMSLFNYFEGSGEVDDPYRIYTAEDMNLIGAIPCLKFSNFILMNDIDMSGFDGQDDNPNYEMIGTFIGTFDGDHHSIANLSIQAAGVNRIGLFSHFFGSGEIRDLRLIAPSLSAGSGSKVGALVGYQGGANITRCGVDGGEIQGSSFVGGLVGYNYGGSVSNSYSTANVSAESTAGGLIGYLRVFTSNCYSEGSVSADERAGGFIGFNFGHASFCYSTGLVQDGESSGGLVGYGDELDVFRSYWNTETSSMETSIGGVGRTTAEMRSADSYPGWGCGEIWKIDEGNDTPRLAWEDGPGSPLGSQISLDGSGSEADPYLISNEEELNSIGLNPCIWDKHFLLESDLDMAGYDGVDGRPSYNPIGIPGTRFTGVFDGGGKRISNLTGDIGLFGSASGSDTHINDLALIDPDIQGEARDNVGGIVGHLGSARITGCSVEGGRVKGHSNVGGLAGVTYYDSKISNCFATCHVSSSGSNVGGLVGKNKCERTKS
;
A
#
# COMPACT_ATOMS: atom_id res chain seq x y z
N MET A 1 -47.02 1.14 38.46
CA MET A 1 -46.60 0.68 39.81
C MET A 1 -45.07 0.71 39.83
N PHE A 2 -44.48 1.50 40.72
CA PHE A 2 -43.05 1.78 40.80
C PHE A 2 -42.18 0.52 40.93
N LYS A 3 -41.08 0.45 40.16
CA LYS A 3 -39.74 0.11 40.69
C LYS A 3 -38.64 0.41 39.65
N CYS A 4 -37.88 1.47 39.94
CA CYS A 4 -36.53 1.73 39.44
C CYS A 4 -35.62 0.51 39.62
N ARG A 5 -34.85 0.18 38.58
CA ARG A 5 -33.47 -0.32 38.69
C ARG A 5 -32.68 0.15 37.45
N THR A 6 -32.00 1.27 37.65
CA THR A 6 -30.67 1.65 37.15
C THR A 6 -30.16 0.97 35.88
N ILE A 7 -30.36 1.62 34.73
CA ILE A 7 -29.42 1.56 33.61
C ILE A 7 -28.58 2.84 33.70
N ILE A 8 -27.28 2.68 33.89
CA ILE A 8 -26.30 3.74 33.72
C ILE A 8 -26.28 4.05 32.23
N VAL A 9 -27.06 5.04 31.82
CA VAL A 9 -26.80 5.77 30.58
C VAL A 9 -25.65 6.71 30.93
N LEU A 10 -24.43 6.34 30.53
CA LEU A 10 -23.36 7.32 30.40
C LEU A 10 -23.84 8.28 29.31
N LEU A 11 -24.32 9.46 29.72
CA LEU A 11 -24.54 10.58 28.82
C LEU A 11 -23.20 10.84 28.13
N LEU A 12 -23.11 10.53 26.84
CA LEU A 12 -22.15 11.17 25.95
C LEU A 12 -22.51 12.66 25.93
N ILE A 13 -22.01 13.39 26.92
CA ILE A 13 -21.77 14.82 26.75
C ILE A 13 -20.67 14.86 25.71
N LEU A 14 -21.05 15.15 24.46
CA LEU A 14 -20.14 15.69 23.47
C LEU A 14 -19.68 17.06 24.01
N ILE A 15 -18.73 17.03 24.95
CA ILE A 15 -17.85 18.16 25.17
C ILE A 15 -17.02 18.17 23.91
N VAL A 16 -17.41 19.03 22.97
CA VAL A 16 -16.46 19.57 22.01
C VAL A 16 -15.42 20.27 22.88
N TYR A 17 -14.36 19.55 23.22
CA TYR A 17 -13.12 20.16 23.67
C TYR A 17 -12.62 20.93 22.47
N SER A 18 -12.98 22.21 22.39
CA SER A 18 -12.12 23.18 21.74
C SER A 18 -10.77 23.08 22.44
N PRO A 19 -9.66 22.76 21.75
CA PRO A 19 -8.35 22.85 22.35
C PRO A 19 -7.99 24.33 22.47
N ALA A 20 -8.63 25.04 23.40
CA ALA A 20 -8.15 26.32 23.90
C ALA A 20 -7.17 25.99 25.05
N ASN A 21 -6.03 25.45 24.68
CA ASN A 21 -4.78 25.67 25.41
C ASN A 21 -3.75 25.96 24.33
N SER A 22 -3.65 27.26 24.06
CA SER A 22 -2.75 27.92 23.16
C SER A 22 -1.33 27.38 23.31
N PHE A 23 -0.82 26.89 22.19
CA PHE A 23 0.60 26.72 21.93
C PHE A 23 1.37 27.94 22.42
N ALA A 24 2.39 27.74 23.26
CA ALA A 24 3.44 28.73 23.44
C ALA A 24 4.28 28.73 22.15
N GLN A 25 3.77 29.44 21.15
CA GLN A 25 4.49 29.81 19.95
C GLN A 25 5.70 30.63 20.39
N THR A 26 6.91 30.24 19.98
CA THR A 26 8.11 31.05 20.15
C THR A 26 7.88 32.40 19.51
N GLY A 27 7.62 33.45 20.28
CA GLY A 27 7.83 34.87 19.92
C GLY A 27 7.10 35.42 18.69
N LEU A 28 7.31 34.87 17.51
CA LEU A 28 6.85 35.37 16.21
C LEU A 28 5.33 35.22 16.06
N LEU A 29 4.66 36.36 15.87
CA LEU A 29 3.23 36.48 15.64
C LEU A 29 2.86 36.61 14.17
N GLY A 30 3.72 37.21 13.35
CA GLY A 30 3.47 37.41 11.92
C GLY A 30 4.78 37.56 11.17
N ARG A 31 4.86 36.98 9.97
CA ARG A 31 5.98 37.10 9.03
C ARG A 31 5.41 37.20 7.63
N TRP A 32 5.73 38.26 6.90
CA TRP A 32 5.36 38.44 5.50
C TRP A 32 6.66 38.51 4.70
N ARG A 33 6.95 37.44 3.95
CA ARG A 33 8.20 37.29 3.19
C ARG A 33 8.26 38.23 1.99
N LEU A 34 7.11 38.51 1.35
CA LEU A 34 7.05 39.36 0.16
C LEU A 34 7.82 38.77 -1.03
N ASP A 35 7.83 37.44 -1.16
CA ASP A 35 8.56 36.65 -2.15
C ASP A 35 7.66 36.11 -3.28
N GLU A 36 6.46 36.66 -3.44
CA GLU A 36 5.52 36.24 -4.48
C GLU A 36 5.92 36.70 -5.88
N ASP A 37 5.73 35.81 -6.86
CA ASP A 37 6.00 36.07 -8.29
C ASP A 37 4.89 36.90 -8.99
N GLY A 38 3.86 37.33 -8.25
CA GLY A 38 2.73 38.12 -8.76
C GLY A 38 1.41 37.93 -7.98
N GLY A 39 0.41 38.77 -8.28
CA GLY A 39 -0.94 38.70 -7.69
C GLY A 39 -1.27 39.87 -6.75
N ASP A 40 -2.52 39.93 -6.29
CA ASP A 40 -3.07 41.03 -5.47
C ASP A 40 -3.00 40.78 -3.96
N SER A 41 -2.33 39.70 -3.54
CA SER A 41 -2.22 39.30 -2.14
C SER A 41 -0.77 38.96 -1.79
N ALA A 42 -0.32 39.41 -0.63
CA ALA A 42 0.85 38.85 0.05
C ALA A 42 0.36 37.62 0.83
N LEU A 43 0.65 36.44 0.28
CA LEU A 43 0.18 35.16 0.75
C LEU A 43 1.07 34.64 1.88
N GLU A 44 0.41 34.11 2.92
CA GLU A 44 0.99 33.36 4.04
C GLU A 44 1.77 34.19 5.08
N ASP A 45 1.13 34.42 6.23
CA ASP A 45 1.90 34.44 7.48
C ASP A 45 2.32 33.00 7.86
N ILE A 46 3.33 32.81 8.70
CA ILE A 46 3.82 31.47 9.16
C ILE A 46 2.72 30.56 9.77
N ARG A 47 1.51 31.09 9.98
CA ARG A 47 0.35 30.41 10.54
C ARG A 47 -0.71 30.07 9.49
N GLY A 48 -0.66 30.67 8.29
CA GLY A 48 -1.62 30.50 7.20
C GLY A 48 -2.99 31.15 7.45
N LEU A 49 -3.06 32.16 8.33
CA LEU A 49 -4.33 32.72 8.84
C LEU A 49 -4.50 34.23 8.62
N SER A 50 -3.46 34.97 8.22
CA SER A 50 -3.48 36.45 8.12
C SER A 50 -2.85 36.98 6.83
N ASN A 51 -3.45 36.65 5.68
CA ASN A 51 -2.99 37.12 4.37
C ASN A 51 -3.14 38.65 4.23
N GLY A 52 -2.16 39.30 3.61
CA GLY A 52 -2.21 40.72 3.28
C GLY A 52 -2.81 40.98 1.90
N VAL A 53 -3.59 42.04 1.75
CA VAL A 53 -4.15 42.49 0.46
C VAL A 53 -3.37 43.72 -0.01
N LEU A 54 -2.93 43.73 -1.26
CA LEU A 54 -2.24 44.88 -1.85
C LEU A 54 -3.22 46.04 -2.03
N VAL A 55 -2.78 47.24 -1.69
CA VAL A 55 -3.51 48.51 -1.86
C VAL A 55 -2.67 49.41 -2.74
N GLY A 56 -3.30 50.11 -3.70
CA GLY A 56 -2.58 50.95 -4.66
C GLY A 56 -1.93 50.14 -5.77
N SER A 57 -0.66 50.39 -6.06
CA SER A 57 0.09 49.73 -7.13
C SER A 57 1.55 49.41 -6.77
N PRO A 58 1.81 48.68 -5.67
CA PRO A 58 3.16 48.19 -5.39
C PRO A 58 3.52 47.06 -6.35
N GLU A 59 4.81 46.90 -6.68
CA GLU A 59 5.30 45.97 -7.72
C GLU A 59 6.16 44.85 -7.14
N TRP A 60 5.80 43.59 -7.40
CA TRP A 60 6.59 42.42 -7.01
C TRP A 60 7.97 42.39 -7.68
N GLN A 61 9.01 42.11 -6.91
CA GLN A 61 10.40 42.02 -7.33
C GLN A 61 11.00 40.67 -6.92
N PRO A 62 10.64 39.56 -7.59
CA PRO A 62 10.97 38.19 -7.15
C PRO A 62 12.47 37.86 -7.21
N ALA A 63 13.30 38.71 -7.82
CA ALA A 63 14.73 38.52 -7.97
C ALA A 63 15.60 39.60 -7.29
N GLU A 64 14.99 40.57 -6.59
CA GLU A 64 15.71 41.71 -5.98
C GLU A 64 15.57 41.80 -4.45
N GLY A 65 15.05 40.75 -3.80
CA GLY A 65 14.88 40.70 -2.34
C GLY A 65 16.20 40.60 -1.56
N ALA A 66 16.14 41.01 -0.29
CA ALA A 66 17.19 40.66 0.68
C ALA A 66 17.17 39.15 0.95
N ILE A 67 15.98 38.55 0.94
CA ILE A 67 15.71 37.12 1.06
C ILE A 67 14.77 36.72 -0.08
N ASN A 68 15.33 36.22 -1.18
CA ASN A 68 14.61 35.86 -2.41
C ASN A 68 13.97 37.07 -3.12
N GLY A 69 12.69 37.35 -2.86
CA GLY A 69 11.89 38.38 -3.50
C GLY A 69 11.58 39.56 -2.57
N ALA A 70 11.07 40.65 -3.12
CA ALA A 70 10.62 41.80 -2.33
C ALA A 70 9.40 42.47 -2.99
N LEU A 71 8.80 43.43 -2.28
CA LEU A 71 7.78 44.30 -2.85
C LEU A 71 8.31 45.74 -2.96
N LYS A 72 8.12 46.36 -4.12
CA LYS A 72 8.49 47.74 -4.41
C LYS A 72 7.33 48.70 -4.18
N PHE A 73 7.57 49.76 -3.41
CA PHE A 73 6.62 50.83 -3.09
C PHE A 73 7.07 52.14 -3.75
N ASN A 74 6.13 52.90 -4.29
CA ASN A 74 6.42 54.05 -5.15
C ASN A 74 6.40 55.41 -4.45
N GLY A 75 6.15 55.45 -3.14
CA GLY A 75 6.04 56.69 -2.37
C GLY A 75 4.81 57.53 -2.72
N SER A 76 3.75 56.91 -3.23
CA SER A 76 2.35 57.38 -3.23
C SER A 76 1.52 56.39 -2.40
N PRO A 77 0.21 56.58 -2.17
CA PRO A 77 -0.58 55.62 -1.38
C PRO A 77 -0.63 54.19 -1.99
N ASP A 78 0.40 53.38 -1.73
CA ASP A 78 0.56 51.98 -2.10
C ASP A 78 1.17 51.16 -0.94
N GLY A 79 0.70 49.93 -0.73
CA GLY A 79 1.03 49.18 0.47
C GLY A 79 0.40 47.79 0.56
N ILE A 80 0.62 47.10 1.68
CA ILE A 80 -0.10 45.88 2.05
C ILE A 80 -0.97 46.13 3.28
N ARG A 81 -2.25 45.79 3.20
CA ARG A 81 -3.21 45.86 4.30
C ARG A 81 -3.52 44.47 4.81
N ILE A 82 -3.24 44.21 6.08
CA ILE A 82 -3.52 42.93 6.74
C ILE A 82 -4.64 43.13 7.76
N GLN A 83 -5.75 42.43 7.51
CA GLN A 83 -6.86 42.28 8.45
C GLN A 83 -6.82 40.87 9.02
N CYS A 84 -6.94 40.72 10.33
CA CYS A 84 -6.89 39.42 11.02
C CYS A 84 -8.17 39.22 11.84
N GLU A 85 -8.63 37.97 11.97
CA GLU A 85 -9.83 37.65 12.78
C GLU A 85 -9.51 37.48 14.29
N ASP A 86 -8.24 37.22 14.65
CA ASP A 86 -7.76 36.95 16.03
C ASP A 86 -6.82 38.07 16.57
N LEU A 87 -7.21 39.33 16.40
CA LEU A 87 -6.32 40.50 16.54
C LEU A 87 -5.80 40.84 17.95
N GLU A 88 -6.30 40.20 19.01
CA GLU A 88 -5.80 40.40 20.39
C GLU A 88 -4.32 40.03 20.52
N ILE A 89 -3.82 39.15 19.66
CA ILE A 89 -2.42 38.69 19.69
C ILE A 89 -1.42 39.81 19.35
N PHE A 90 -1.80 40.79 18.52
CA PHE A 90 -0.96 41.92 18.12
C PHE A 90 -1.16 43.14 19.01
N ASP A 91 -1.80 42.96 20.16
CA ASP A 91 -2.00 44.01 21.15
C ASP A 91 -0.78 44.14 22.08
N LEU A 92 0.35 44.47 21.47
CA LEU A 92 1.66 44.41 22.11
C LEU A 92 1.95 45.68 22.91
N THR A 93 2.13 45.52 24.22
CA THR A 93 2.16 46.65 25.17
C THR A 93 3.47 46.82 25.94
N MET A 94 4.20 45.73 26.17
CA MET A 94 5.35 45.74 27.09
C MET A 94 6.57 44.98 26.58
N TYR A 95 6.37 43.91 25.82
CA TYR A 95 7.45 43.05 25.32
C TYR A 95 7.14 42.65 23.89
N PHE A 96 7.91 43.16 22.94
CA PHE A 96 7.78 42.79 21.54
C PHE A 96 8.99 43.20 20.73
N SER A 97 9.08 42.69 19.50
CA SER A 97 10.08 43.12 18.53
C SER A 97 9.45 43.24 17.14
N LEU A 98 9.95 44.17 16.34
CA LEU A 98 9.60 44.36 14.93
C LEU A 98 10.88 44.24 14.12
N SER A 99 10.82 43.58 12.97
CA SER A 99 11.92 43.62 12.02
C SER A 99 11.43 43.69 10.58
N ALA A 100 12.23 44.31 9.72
CA ALA A 100 12.01 44.31 8.28
C ALA A 100 13.36 44.55 7.57
N TRP A 101 13.51 43.94 6.41
CA TRP A 101 14.53 44.36 5.45
C TRP A 101 13.99 45.52 4.64
N VAL A 102 14.82 46.55 4.48
CA VAL A 102 14.46 47.74 3.68
C VAL A 102 15.61 48.16 2.77
N LYS A 103 15.25 48.66 1.60
CA LYS A 103 16.17 49.33 0.68
C LYS A 103 15.47 50.58 0.15
N GLN A 104 15.83 51.72 0.72
CA GLN A 104 15.13 52.99 0.55
C GLN A 104 15.65 53.78 -0.65
N GLU A 105 14.76 54.43 -1.39
CA GLU A 105 15.14 55.38 -2.45
C GLU A 105 15.28 56.80 -1.86
N GLU A 106 16.11 57.64 -2.49
CA GLU A 106 16.39 59.01 -2.02
C GLU A 106 15.10 59.82 -1.78
N GLY A 107 15.03 60.46 -0.61
CA GLY A 107 13.88 61.24 -0.16
C GLY A 107 12.71 60.38 0.31
N ASN A 108 12.96 59.15 0.80
CA ASN A 108 11.92 58.32 1.39
C ASN A 108 11.38 58.96 2.68
N ARG A 109 10.05 59.02 2.81
CA ARG A 109 9.39 59.47 4.04
C ARG A 109 8.14 58.64 4.27
N GLY A 110 8.29 57.46 4.86
CA GLY A 110 7.17 56.53 4.94
C GLY A 110 7.27 55.38 5.92
N TRP A 111 6.12 54.75 6.16
CA TRP A 111 5.95 53.63 7.09
C TRP A 111 6.52 52.33 6.54
N VAL A 112 7.43 51.70 7.28
CA VAL A 112 7.92 50.35 6.96
C VAL A 112 6.88 49.32 7.40
N VAL A 113 6.48 49.37 8.68
CA VAL A 113 5.40 48.56 9.24
C VAL A 113 4.68 49.37 10.32
N LEU A 114 3.36 49.36 10.29
CA LEU A 114 2.48 50.13 11.17
C LEU A 114 1.34 49.25 11.67
N ARG A 115 1.21 49.13 13.00
CA ARG A 115 0.01 48.61 13.64
C ARG A 115 -0.84 49.79 14.12
N THR A 116 -2.08 49.91 13.65
CA THR A 116 -3.00 51.01 13.99
C THR A 116 -4.44 50.52 14.18
N SER A 117 -5.35 51.40 14.61
CA SER A 117 -6.81 51.20 14.56
C SER A 117 -7.38 51.66 13.22
N GLN A 118 -8.40 50.98 12.69
CA GLN A 118 -9.10 51.36 11.46
C GLN A 118 -9.77 52.74 11.62
N GLY A 119 -9.59 53.63 10.63
CA GLY A 119 -10.11 55.01 10.64
C GLY A 119 -9.01 56.09 10.79
N SER A 120 -9.37 57.34 10.49
CA SER A 120 -8.45 58.49 10.30
C SER A 120 -7.82 59.08 11.57
N ASP A 121 -7.93 58.38 12.70
CA ASP A 121 -7.54 58.89 14.00
C ASP A 121 -6.45 57.95 14.56
N LEU A 122 -5.16 58.33 14.39
CA LEU A 122 -3.95 57.64 14.88
C LEU A 122 -3.86 57.54 16.42
N GLN A 123 -4.98 57.38 17.11
CA GLN A 123 -5.10 57.49 18.55
C GLN A 123 -4.39 56.38 19.33
N ARG A 124 -4.06 55.25 18.68
CA ARG A 124 -3.27 54.12 19.23
C ARG A 124 -2.51 53.39 18.13
N HIS A 125 -1.22 53.66 17.98
CA HIS A 125 -0.37 52.96 17.02
C HIS A 125 1.02 52.67 17.58
N TYR A 126 1.67 51.68 16.96
CA TYR A 126 3.12 51.51 17.03
C TYR A 126 3.65 51.10 15.66
N GLY A 127 4.88 51.47 15.32
CA GLY A 127 5.46 51.09 14.03
C GLY A 127 6.82 51.71 13.78
N ILE A 128 7.45 51.23 12.71
CA ILE A 128 8.73 51.74 12.21
C ILE A 128 8.42 52.73 11.08
N PHE A 129 8.92 53.95 11.23
CA PHE A 129 8.84 55.01 10.23
C PHE A 129 10.25 55.36 9.76
N SER A 130 10.44 55.50 8.46
CA SER A 130 11.68 56.01 7.90
C SER A 130 11.50 57.43 7.39
N ASP A 131 12.38 58.32 7.83
CA ASP A 131 12.41 59.74 7.51
C ASP A 131 13.76 60.12 6.89
N GLY A 132 13.88 59.92 5.58
CA GLY A 132 15.06 60.22 4.77
C GLY A 132 15.43 61.69 4.75
N ASP A 133 14.45 62.60 4.80
CA ASP A 133 14.69 64.06 4.89
C ASP A 133 15.51 64.45 6.14
N ASN A 134 15.35 63.67 7.22
CA ASN A 134 16.07 63.86 8.49
C ASN A 134 17.13 62.78 8.76
N ASN A 135 17.40 61.88 7.79
CA ASN A 135 18.30 60.73 7.93
C ASN A 135 18.03 59.90 9.21
N SER A 136 16.76 59.61 9.50
CA SER A 136 16.38 58.92 10.74
C SER A 136 15.41 57.76 10.52
N ILE A 137 15.69 56.64 11.21
CA ILE A 137 14.73 55.57 11.49
C ILE A 137 14.09 55.84 12.84
N GLU A 138 12.77 55.98 12.83
CA GLU A 138 11.98 56.37 13.98
C GLU A 138 11.09 55.20 14.42
N PHE A 139 10.92 55.03 15.73
CA PHE A 139 9.89 54.16 16.28
C PHE A 139 8.77 55.02 16.86
N HIS A 140 7.63 54.96 16.20
CA HIS A 140 6.44 55.70 16.59
C HIS A 140 5.63 54.86 17.54
N TYR A 141 5.15 55.48 18.61
CA TYR A 141 4.18 54.89 19.53
C TYR A 141 3.27 56.01 20.07
N PHE A 142 1.95 55.83 20.09
CA PHE A 142 1.02 56.91 20.45
C PHE A 142 -0.08 56.49 21.43
N ARG A 143 -0.44 57.39 22.35
CA ARG A 143 -1.57 57.29 23.29
C ARG A 143 -2.27 58.65 23.46
N TYR A 144 -3.60 58.66 23.36
CA TYR A 144 -4.54 59.78 23.62
C TYR A 144 -3.95 61.07 24.24
N PHE A 145 -4.11 62.20 23.51
CA PHE A 145 -3.85 63.60 23.90
C PHE A 145 -2.40 64.09 24.11
N ALA A 146 -1.36 63.33 23.73
CA ALA A 146 -0.02 63.92 23.48
C ALA A 146 0.85 63.03 22.56
N PRO A 147 1.14 63.41 21.30
CA PRO A 147 2.16 62.71 20.51
C PRO A 147 3.51 62.81 21.20
N ARG A 148 4.17 61.67 21.43
CA ARG A 148 5.59 61.63 21.79
C ARG A 148 6.30 60.71 20.82
N LEU A 149 7.13 61.32 19.98
CA LEU A 149 8.01 60.65 19.04
C LEU A 149 9.27 60.19 19.80
N VAL A 150 9.67 58.93 19.61
CA VAL A 150 11.06 58.52 19.87
C VAL A 150 11.80 58.64 18.56
N LYS A 151 12.58 59.71 18.44
CA LYS A 151 13.45 59.95 17.30
C LYS A 151 14.86 59.51 17.68
N TRP A 152 15.39 58.53 16.97
CA TRP A 152 16.83 58.26 17.00
C TRP A 152 17.46 58.93 15.79
N GLU A 153 18.54 59.69 16.01
CA GLU A 153 19.46 59.98 14.91
C GLU A 153 20.08 58.63 14.54
N SER A 154 19.63 58.05 13.43
CA SER A 154 20.16 56.79 12.93
C SER A 154 21.31 57.03 11.93
N VAL A 155 21.92 55.94 11.47
CA VAL A 155 22.78 55.98 10.28
C VAL A 155 21.93 56.42 9.08
N ASN A 156 22.47 57.25 8.20
CA ASN A 156 21.80 57.60 6.94
C ASN A 156 21.80 56.36 6.03
N ILE A 157 20.63 55.78 5.82
CA ILE A 157 20.39 54.66 4.88
C ILE A 157 19.55 55.10 3.67
N ASP A 158 19.28 56.40 3.53
CA ASP A 158 18.43 56.94 2.47
C ASP A 158 19.21 57.00 1.15
N GLY A 159 18.69 56.34 0.12
CA GLY A 159 19.23 56.38 -1.23
C GLY A 159 20.62 55.76 -1.44
N ASP A 160 21.13 54.96 -0.50
CA ASP A 160 22.46 54.34 -0.62
C ASP A 160 22.50 53.07 -1.50
N GLY A 161 21.31 52.55 -1.85
CA GLY A 161 21.13 51.40 -2.73
C GLY A 161 21.42 50.05 -2.09
N LEU A 162 21.58 49.98 -0.76
CA LEU A 162 21.86 48.75 -0.02
C LEU A 162 20.60 48.25 0.72
N TRP A 163 20.60 46.95 1.03
CA TRP A 163 19.61 46.35 1.91
C TRP A 163 20.06 46.49 3.37
N HIS A 164 19.17 46.96 4.22
CA HIS A 164 19.39 47.11 5.65
C HIS A 164 18.35 46.35 6.46
N LEU A 165 18.81 45.59 7.46
CA LEU A 165 17.92 44.93 8.42
C LEU A 165 17.63 45.88 9.59
N ILE A 166 16.40 46.38 9.68
CA ILE A 166 15.96 47.20 10.80
C ILE A 166 15.28 46.29 11.83
N ILE A 167 15.70 46.40 13.10
CA ILE A 167 15.06 45.70 14.22
C ILE A 167 14.80 46.71 15.34
N VAL A 168 13.55 46.78 15.80
CA VAL A 168 13.17 47.50 17.02
C VAL A 168 12.72 46.50 18.06
N THR A 169 13.31 46.54 19.26
CA THR A 169 12.87 45.72 20.39
C THR A 169 12.33 46.61 21.50
N LEU A 170 11.27 46.15 22.17
CA LEU A 170 10.68 46.81 23.33
C LEU A 170 10.72 45.86 24.52
N ARG A 171 11.31 46.29 25.64
CA ARG A 171 11.38 45.55 26.92
C ARG A 171 10.95 46.42 28.08
N GLY A 172 9.74 46.18 28.61
CA GLY A 172 9.25 46.87 29.81
C GLY A 172 9.24 48.39 29.69
N GLY A 173 9.02 48.92 28.48
CA GLY A 173 9.07 50.35 28.19
C GLY A 173 10.45 50.91 27.81
N LYS A 174 11.48 50.09 27.61
CA LYS A 174 12.73 50.49 26.95
C LYS A 174 12.70 50.03 25.50
N ALA A 175 12.82 50.95 24.55
CA ALA A 175 12.93 50.65 23.13
C ALA A 175 14.39 50.68 22.69
N ASP A 176 14.83 49.69 21.93
CA ASP A 176 16.17 49.58 21.37
C ASP A 176 16.07 49.45 19.84
N LEU A 177 16.89 50.21 19.11
CA LEU A 177 17.00 50.14 17.65
C LEU A 177 18.31 49.43 17.27
N TYR A 178 18.22 48.50 16.34
CA TYR A 178 19.34 47.87 15.67
C TYR A 178 19.21 48.03 14.16
N ILE A 179 20.33 48.31 13.49
CA ILE A 179 20.44 48.30 12.03
C ILE A 179 21.58 47.36 11.69
N ASP A 180 21.35 46.41 10.79
CA ASP A 180 22.32 45.38 10.37
C ASP A 180 22.94 44.63 11.55
N LYS A 181 22.09 44.26 12.51
CA LYS A 181 22.46 43.60 13.77
C LYS A 181 23.34 44.45 14.71
N GLN A 182 23.67 45.69 14.35
CA GLN A 182 24.38 46.64 15.19
C GLN A 182 23.41 47.47 16.02
N HIS A 183 23.63 47.55 17.35
CA HIS A 183 22.85 48.42 18.23
C HIS A 183 23.11 49.90 17.91
N ILE A 184 22.04 50.65 17.65
CA ILE A 184 22.09 52.07 17.27
C ILE A 184 21.76 52.97 18.47
N GLY A 185 20.76 52.60 19.26
CA GLY A 185 20.34 53.43 20.38
C GLY A 185 19.25 52.82 21.24
N SER A 186 19.09 53.39 22.43
CA SER A 186 18.10 53.01 23.46
C SER A 186 17.30 54.23 23.90
N GLU A 187 16.00 54.11 24.11
CA GLU A 187 15.18 55.16 24.71
C GLU A 187 14.13 54.58 25.67
N TYR A 188 13.87 55.24 26.80
CA TYR A 188 12.82 54.82 27.74
C TYR A 188 11.50 55.55 27.45
N LEU A 189 10.47 54.76 27.18
CA LEU A 189 9.10 55.22 27.03
C LEU A 189 8.56 55.69 28.39
N SER A 190 8.26 56.98 28.49
CA SER A 190 7.83 57.63 29.74
C SER A 190 6.55 57.08 30.39
N ILE A 191 5.73 56.28 29.67
CA ILE A 191 4.55 55.51 30.11
C ILE A 191 4.41 54.31 29.12
N GLY A 192 4.07 53.11 29.60
CA GLY A 192 3.92 51.90 28.76
C GLY A 192 2.81 52.00 27.70
N VAL A 193 2.93 51.23 26.61
CA VAL A 193 1.93 51.14 25.54
C VAL A 193 0.66 50.51 26.13
N THR A 194 -0.53 51.03 25.79
CA THR A 194 -1.80 50.48 26.28
C THR A 194 -2.51 49.67 25.23
N GLY A 195 -3.09 48.56 25.67
CA GLY A 195 -3.82 47.64 24.81
C GLY A 195 -5.09 48.20 24.19
N TRP A 196 -5.58 47.49 23.19
CA TRP A 196 -6.86 47.62 22.52
C TRP A 196 -8.00 47.35 23.52
N ASN A 197 -9.14 48.02 23.33
CA ASN A 197 -10.36 47.73 24.07
C ASN A 197 -11.51 47.43 23.11
N GLU A 198 -12.51 46.70 23.58
CA GLU A 198 -13.69 46.27 22.80
C GLU A 198 -14.53 47.41 22.19
N ASN A 199 -14.24 48.68 22.54
CA ASN A 199 -14.91 49.86 22.02
C ASN A 199 -14.07 50.65 20.99
N ASP A 200 -12.83 50.23 20.71
CA ASP A 200 -11.97 50.83 19.69
C ASP A 200 -12.27 50.25 18.29
N PRO A 201 -12.02 50.99 17.20
CA PRO A 201 -12.08 50.43 15.84
C PRO A 201 -11.18 49.20 15.68
N VAL A 202 -11.51 48.33 14.71
CA VAL A 202 -10.78 47.09 14.42
C VAL A 202 -9.30 47.42 14.13
N PRO A 203 -8.32 46.78 14.79
CA PRO A 203 -6.91 47.04 14.51
C PRO A 203 -6.48 46.41 13.18
N GLU A 204 -5.50 47.02 12.53
CA GLU A 204 -4.93 46.54 11.26
C GLU A 204 -3.40 46.70 11.26
N ILE A 205 -2.74 45.89 10.43
CA ILE A 205 -1.31 46.00 10.15
C ILE A 205 -1.16 46.50 8.71
N LEU A 206 -0.35 47.53 8.54
CA LEU A 206 -0.03 48.16 7.27
C LEU A 206 1.47 48.03 7.03
N ILE A 207 1.86 47.64 5.82
CA ILE A 207 3.26 47.61 5.37
C ILE A 207 3.38 48.58 4.20
N GLY A 208 4.37 49.47 4.25
CA GLY A 208 4.64 50.45 3.19
C GLY A 208 3.70 51.67 3.17
N MET A 209 2.62 51.72 3.96
CA MET A 209 1.60 52.77 3.88
C MET A 209 0.96 53.16 5.21
N ARG A 210 0.13 54.21 5.15
CA ARG A 210 -0.78 54.67 6.20
C ARG A 210 -2.23 54.77 5.71
N ASN A 211 -3.20 54.56 6.62
CA ASN A 211 -4.63 54.39 6.30
C ASN A 211 -5.36 55.62 5.73
N ASP A 212 -4.91 56.83 6.07
CA ASP A 212 -5.55 58.12 5.78
C ASP A 212 -4.66 59.07 4.95
N ASP A 213 -3.58 58.56 4.37
CA ASP A 213 -2.66 59.37 3.57
C ASP A 213 -3.27 59.67 2.19
N THR A 214 -4.00 60.78 2.10
CA THR A 214 -4.58 61.26 0.84
C THR A 214 -3.59 62.04 -0.02
N ASP A 215 -2.46 62.44 0.55
CA ASP A 215 -1.47 63.33 -0.09
C ASP A 215 -0.19 62.58 -0.52
N GLY A 216 0.03 61.35 -0.04
CA GLY A 216 1.19 60.49 -0.34
C GLY A 216 2.45 60.84 0.46
N ASP A 217 2.31 61.67 1.50
CA ASP A 217 3.43 62.25 2.25
C ASP A 217 4.03 61.31 3.32
N GLU A 218 3.41 60.15 3.57
CA GLU A 218 3.86 59.14 4.55
C GLU A 218 3.90 57.70 3.98
N SER A 219 3.85 57.55 2.66
CA SER A 219 4.04 56.27 1.98
C SER A 219 5.52 55.94 1.77
N PHE A 220 5.88 54.68 1.97
CA PHE A 220 7.25 54.23 1.78
C PHE A 220 7.64 54.27 0.30
N ARG A 221 8.87 54.71 0.03
CA ARG A 221 9.48 54.71 -1.30
C ARG A 221 10.73 53.84 -1.27
N GLY A 222 10.69 52.73 -1.99
CA GLY A 222 11.77 51.75 -2.04
C GLY A 222 11.26 50.31 -1.97
N LEU A 223 12.12 49.40 -1.53
CA LEU A 223 11.80 47.97 -1.39
C LEU A 223 11.68 47.62 0.10
N ILE A 224 10.66 46.83 0.44
CA ILE A 224 10.53 46.17 1.73
C ILE A 224 10.49 44.67 1.49
N ASP A 225 11.14 43.93 2.37
CA ASP A 225 11.20 42.47 2.37
C ASP A 225 11.10 41.95 3.82
N ASP A 226 10.51 40.77 3.98
CA ASP A 226 10.53 39.95 5.17
C ASP A 226 10.21 40.69 6.49
N VAL A 227 8.98 41.22 6.55
CA VAL A 227 8.45 41.94 7.72
C VAL A 227 8.03 40.95 8.79
N ARG A 228 8.55 41.10 10.01
CA ARG A 228 8.28 40.20 11.15
C ARG A 228 7.83 40.96 12.39
N ILE A 229 6.88 40.39 13.14
CA ILE A 229 6.38 40.91 14.42
C ILE A 229 6.46 39.82 15.47
N TYR A 230 7.08 40.11 16.62
CA TYR A 230 7.27 39.18 17.72
C TYR A 230 6.58 39.69 18.99
N ASN A 231 5.91 38.84 19.78
CA ASN A 231 5.41 39.11 21.14
C ASN A 231 6.46 38.93 22.24
N VAL A 232 7.74 38.87 21.87
CA VAL A 232 8.88 38.81 22.79
C VAL A 232 9.88 39.89 22.41
N THR A 233 10.63 40.37 23.40
CA THR A 233 11.84 41.14 23.15
C THR A 233 12.92 40.17 22.66
N LEU A 234 13.47 40.40 21.46
CA LEU A 234 14.68 39.73 20.99
C LEU A 234 15.87 40.31 21.75
N ASP A 235 16.71 39.44 22.33
CA ASP A 235 17.89 39.89 23.06
C ASP A 235 19.07 40.06 22.12
N GLU A 236 20.09 40.79 22.55
CA GLU A 236 21.27 41.08 21.73
C GLU A 236 21.95 39.80 21.21
N SER A 237 21.88 38.69 21.96
CA SER A 237 22.33 37.36 21.51
C SER A 237 21.49 36.76 20.38
N ASP A 238 20.18 36.97 20.39
CA ASP A 238 19.25 36.50 19.35
C ASP A 238 19.42 37.32 18.06
N ILE A 239 19.87 38.57 18.20
CA ILE A 239 20.13 39.50 17.10
C ILE A 239 21.50 39.26 16.46
N ILE A 240 22.52 38.86 17.24
CA ILE A 240 23.93 38.78 16.81
C ILE A 240 24.42 37.35 16.49
N GLY A 241 23.82 36.29 17.06
CA GLY A 241 24.40 34.93 17.03
C GLY A 241 24.18 34.10 15.75
N ASP A 242 25.25 33.48 15.25
CA ASP A 242 25.26 32.41 14.21
C ASP A 242 25.03 31.00 14.84
N PHE A 243 24.22 30.93 15.90
CA PHE A 243 23.93 29.72 16.71
C PHE A 243 22.59 29.06 16.37
N THR A 244 21.90 29.53 15.33
CA THR A 244 20.59 29.01 14.91
C THR A 244 20.74 28.03 13.76
N LEU A 245 19.80 27.09 13.64
CA LEU A 245 19.58 26.37 12.39
C LEU A 245 19.32 27.40 11.27
N SER A 246 19.63 27.05 10.01
CA SER A 246 19.43 27.95 8.86
C SER A 246 18.01 28.55 8.82
N GLU A 247 17.82 29.69 8.15
CA GLU A 247 16.51 30.40 8.08
C GLU A 247 15.39 29.61 7.35
N ASN A 248 15.68 28.38 6.91
CA ASN A 248 14.75 27.42 6.33
C ASN A 248 13.63 27.05 7.32
N SER A 249 12.50 26.56 6.80
CA SER A 249 11.28 26.28 7.57
C SER A 249 11.26 24.91 8.26
N GLY A 250 12.23 24.04 7.95
CA GLY A 250 12.31 22.69 8.49
C GLY A 250 11.19 21.78 7.99
N THR A 251 10.66 22.06 6.80
CA THR A 251 9.73 21.20 6.05
C THR A 251 10.52 20.23 5.16
N ARG A 252 9.86 19.26 4.53
CA ARG A 252 10.54 18.27 3.69
C ARG A 252 11.18 18.92 2.46
N GLU A 253 10.50 19.90 1.90
CA GLU A 253 10.87 20.68 0.73
C GLU A 253 11.93 21.73 1.07
N ASP A 254 11.97 22.14 2.33
CA ASP A 254 12.84 23.20 2.84
C ASP A 254 13.42 22.84 4.24
N PRO A 255 14.35 21.85 4.31
CA PRO A 255 14.87 21.33 5.56
C PRO A 255 15.84 22.31 6.23
N PHE A 256 15.97 22.21 7.55
CA PHE A 256 17.02 22.92 8.29
C PHE A 256 18.39 22.39 7.88
N LEU A 257 19.28 23.30 7.50
CA LEU A 257 20.64 22.96 7.10
C LEU A 257 21.54 22.90 8.34
N ILE A 258 22.37 21.87 8.40
CA ILE A 258 23.36 21.66 9.44
C ILE A 258 24.73 21.72 8.78
N SER A 259 25.49 22.75 9.12
CA SER A 259 26.81 23.03 8.54
C SER A 259 27.95 22.99 9.56
N SER A 260 27.64 22.89 10.86
CA SER A 260 28.62 22.92 11.94
C SER A 260 28.25 22.01 13.10
N ARG A 261 29.25 21.68 13.93
CA ARG A 261 29.06 20.90 15.17
C ARG A 261 28.18 21.65 16.19
N GLU A 262 28.22 22.98 16.17
CA GLU A 262 27.37 23.83 17.01
C GLU A 262 25.87 23.69 16.63
N ASN A 263 25.52 23.51 15.34
CA ASN A 263 24.14 23.22 14.92
C ASN A 263 23.64 21.88 15.49
N LEU A 264 24.50 20.85 15.57
CA LEU A 264 24.14 19.56 16.17
C LEU A 264 23.89 19.70 17.68
N ILE A 265 24.72 20.46 18.40
CA ILE A 265 24.51 20.76 19.82
C ILE A 265 23.19 21.54 20.00
N PHE A 266 22.93 22.52 19.15
CA PHE A 266 21.69 23.30 19.18
C PHE A 266 20.45 22.40 19.06
N LEU A 267 20.44 21.45 18.11
CA LEU A 267 19.34 20.50 17.97
C LEU A 267 19.16 19.63 19.23
N ALA A 268 20.26 19.21 19.85
CA ALA A 268 20.22 18.47 21.11
C ALA A 268 19.64 19.30 22.26
N ASP A 269 19.83 20.63 22.28
CA ASP A 269 19.29 21.53 23.31
C ASP A 269 17.86 22.01 23.08
N ASN A 270 17.36 21.95 21.84
CA ASN A 270 16.10 22.56 21.45
C ASN A 270 15.05 21.52 21.01
N PRO A 271 14.25 20.97 21.94
CA PRO A 271 13.29 19.89 21.67
C PRO A 271 12.23 20.21 20.62
N GLN A 272 11.87 21.49 20.45
CA GLN A 272 10.85 21.95 19.51
C GLN A 272 11.19 21.65 18.05
N TYR A 273 12.48 21.48 17.70
CA TYR A 273 12.89 21.19 16.33
C TYR A 273 12.97 19.69 16.02
N ARG A 274 12.92 18.80 17.01
CA ARG A 274 13.22 17.37 16.83
C ARG A 274 12.14 16.56 16.09
N TYR A 275 11.11 17.24 15.59
CA TYR A 275 10.02 16.70 14.76
C TYR A 275 10.11 17.20 13.30
N ARG A 276 11.16 17.96 12.97
CA ARG A 276 11.36 18.65 11.68
C ARG A 276 12.36 17.93 10.79
N PHE A 277 12.53 18.45 9.57
CA PHE A 277 13.44 17.89 8.56
C PHE A 277 14.78 18.64 8.60
N PHE A 278 15.87 17.88 8.53
CA PHE A 278 17.24 18.37 8.61
C PHE A 278 18.09 17.76 7.51
N LYS A 279 19.05 18.53 7.02
CA LYS A 279 19.98 18.11 5.98
C LYS A 279 21.40 18.58 6.30
N LEU A 280 22.38 17.66 6.29
CA LEU A 280 23.79 18.06 6.33
C LEU A 280 24.17 18.70 4.99
N VAL A 281 24.95 19.79 5.06
CA VAL A 281 25.50 20.45 3.87
C VAL A 281 27.02 20.46 3.83
N ASN A 282 27.66 20.04 4.92
CA ASN A 282 29.09 19.88 5.05
C ASN A 282 29.38 18.63 5.89
N ASP A 283 30.59 18.08 5.72
CA ASP A 283 31.15 17.15 6.70
C ASP A 283 31.38 17.91 8.02
N ILE A 284 31.10 17.24 9.15
CA ILE A 284 31.21 17.81 10.48
C ILE A 284 32.26 17.04 11.27
N ASP A 285 33.34 17.72 11.63
CA ASP A 285 34.31 17.22 12.60
C ASP A 285 33.99 17.76 13.99
N MET A 286 33.70 16.86 14.93
CA MET A 286 33.43 17.23 16.32
C MET A 286 34.68 17.75 17.05
N CYS A 287 35.87 17.58 16.48
CA CYS A 287 37.14 18.02 17.05
C CYS A 287 37.63 19.39 16.59
N GLY A 288 37.11 19.94 15.49
CA GLY A 288 37.52 21.25 15.00
C GLY A 288 38.99 21.32 14.58
N PRO A 289 39.50 22.49 14.19
CA PRO A 289 40.80 22.62 13.52
C PRO A 289 42.03 22.29 14.39
N GLY A 290 41.90 22.24 15.73
CA GLY A 290 42.97 21.82 16.64
C GLY A 290 43.11 20.31 16.82
N GLY A 291 42.26 19.50 16.18
CA GLY A 291 42.29 18.04 16.31
C GLY A 291 41.82 17.56 17.69
N ILE A 292 42.38 16.44 18.17
CA ILE A 292 41.80 15.71 19.32
C ILE A 292 41.73 16.53 20.64
N GLU A 293 42.55 17.58 20.77
CA GLU A 293 42.57 18.47 21.94
C GLU A 293 41.39 19.47 21.96
N ASP A 294 40.79 19.75 20.80
CA ASP A 294 39.66 20.67 20.60
C ASP A 294 38.31 19.93 20.46
N CYS A 295 38.29 18.62 20.70
CA CYS A 295 37.05 17.82 20.74
C CYS A 295 36.09 18.33 21.80
N ILE A 296 34.91 18.69 21.32
CA ILE A 296 33.76 18.90 22.18
C ILE A 296 33.17 17.54 22.55
N GLN A 297 32.76 17.39 23.81
CA GLN A 297 31.94 16.26 24.22
C GLN A 297 30.63 16.31 23.41
N GLY A 298 30.38 15.24 22.66
CA GLY A 298 29.13 15.02 21.95
C GLY A 298 27.93 15.08 22.89
N LYS A 299 26.83 15.61 22.38
CA LYS A 299 25.56 15.72 23.10
C LYS A 299 24.52 14.83 22.43
N VAL A 300 23.95 13.92 23.21
CA VAL A 300 22.88 13.03 22.74
C VAL A 300 21.64 13.86 22.44
N ILE A 301 21.06 13.72 21.25
CA ILE A 301 19.73 14.26 20.90
C ILE A 301 18.69 13.30 21.52
N PRO A 302 18.01 13.66 22.63
CA PRO A 302 17.33 12.65 23.47
C PRO A 302 16.24 11.84 22.77
N GLU A 303 15.33 12.51 22.05
CA GLU A 303 14.28 11.88 21.26
C GLU A 303 14.13 12.66 19.95
N PHE A 304 14.16 11.96 18.82
CA PHE A 304 14.04 12.55 17.49
C PHE A 304 12.98 11.82 16.66
N ARG A 305 11.98 12.58 16.19
CA ARG A 305 10.85 12.11 15.39
C ARG A 305 10.86 12.63 13.96
N GLY A 306 11.75 13.56 13.66
CA GLY A 306 11.91 14.19 12.35
C GLY A 306 12.65 13.31 11.34
N GLU A 307 13.14 13.94 10.27
CA GLU A 307 14.00 13.29 9.27
C GLU A 307 15.36 13.98 9.26
N PHE A 308 16.44 13.21 9.35
CA PHE A 308 17.80 13.70 9.30
C PHE A 308 18.50 13.07 8.10
N ASP A 309 18.67 13.86 7.04
CA ASP A 309 19.39 13.47 5.84
C ASP A 309 20.86 13.88 5.94
N GLY A 310 21.74 12.89 6.05
CA GLY A 310 23.18 13.10 5.99
C GLY A 310 23.66 13.57 4.62
N ASN A 311 22.85 13.41 3.55
CA ASN A 311 23.17 13.87 2.20
C ASN A 311 24.55 13.39 1.68
N GLY A 312 25.01 12.22 2.15
CA GLY A 312 26.31 11.65 1.85
C GLY A 312 27.48 12.23 2.66
N HIS A 313 27.23 13.16 3.58
CA HIS A 313 28.25 13.78 4.42
C HIS A 313 28.63 12.92 5.63
N VAL A 314 29.79 13.25 6.19
CA VAL A 314 30.41 12.54 7.31
C VAL A 314 30.29 13.35 8.60
N ILE A 315 29.91 12.71 9.70
CA ILE A 315 30.15 13.21 11.06
C ILE A 315 31.32 12.43 11.66
N SER A 316 32.43 13.11 11.93
CA SER A 316 33.65 12.48 12.43
C SER A 316 33.90 12.79 13.91
N ASN A 317 34.59 11.86 14.59
CA ASN A 317 35.11 12.01 15.95
C ASN A 317 34.05 12.32 17.02
N PHE A 318 32.81 11.86 16.83
CA PHE A 318 31.75 12.03 17.83
C PHE A 318 32.14 11.30 19.13
N THR A 319 32.49 12.07 20.17
CA THR A 319 32.99 11.54 21.44
C THR A 319 31.98 11.73 22.55
N TYR A 320 31.50 10.64 23.15
CA TYR A 320 30.63 10.68 24.32
C TYR A 320 31.20 9.79 25.42
N ASN A 321 31.49 10.36 26.58
CA ASN A 321 31.95 9.64 27.77
C ASN A 321 31.23 10.18 29.01
N SER A 322 30.03 9.66 29.29
CA SER A 322 29.19 10.13 30.40
C SER A 322 28.14 9.10 30.80
N ILE A 323 27.78 9.08 32.07
CA ILE A 323 26.72 8.22 32.61
C ILE A 323 25.34 8.89 32.67
N ALA A 324 25.21 10.10 32.12
CA ALA A 324 24.00 10.92 32.28
C ALA A 324 22.77 10.39 31.51
N ASN A 325 22.98 9.55 30.49
CA ASN A 325 21.91 9.07 29.62
C ASN A 325 21.86 7.54 29.62
N ASN A 326 20.63 7.02 29.60
CA ASN A 326 20.39 5.58 29.48
C ASN A 326 20.27 5.12 28.03
N ASN A 327 20.04 6.03 27.08
CA ASN A 327 20.02 5.72 25.65
C ASN A 327 21.01 6.65 24.97
N VAL A 328 22.05 6.09 24.34
CA VAL A 328 23.22 6.83 23.90
C VAL A 328 23.53 6.53 22.44
N GLY A 329 23.73 7.61 21.70
CA GLY A 329 24.12 7.69 20.29
C GLY A 329 24.09 9.16 19.87
N LEU A 330 24.23 9.45 18.57
CA LEU A 330 23.85 10.78 18.06
C LEU A 330 22.40 11.10 18.48
N PHE A 331 21.53 10.09 18.37
CA PHE A 331 20.17 10.09 18.88
C PHE A 331 20.03 9.15 20.08
N GLY A 332 19.36 9.59 21.15
CA GLY A 332 19.03 8.72 22.27
C GLY A 332 17.95 7.73 21.85
N VAL A 333 16.78 8.26 21.47
CA VAL A 333 15.65 7.51 20.91
C VAL A 333 15.32 8.07 19.53
N LEU A 334 15.39 7.22 18.51
CA LEU A 334 15.01 7.55 17.14
C LEU A 334 13.64 6.95 16.82
N VAL A 335 12.64 7.81 16.65
CA VAL A 335 11.29 7.45 16.15
C VAL A 335 11.14 7.85 14.68
N GLY A 336 11.90 8.85 14.27
CA GLY A 336 11.93 9.37 12.90
C GLY A 336 12.86 8.58 11.98
N LYS A 337 13.42 9.27 10.98
CA LYS A 337 14.32 8.68 9.98
C LYS A 337 15.69 9.34 10.02
N VAL A 338 16.74 8.54 9.88
CA VAL A 338 18.11 8.98 9.55
C VAL A 338 18.51 8.29 8.26
N SER A 339 19.03 9.04 7.29
CA SER A 339 19.53 8.46 6.05
C SER A 339 20.81 9.10 5.53
N ASN A 340 21.54 8.40 4.66
CA ASN A 340 22.68 8.93 3.91
C ASN A 340 23.79 9.53 4.78
N LEU A 341 24.00 8.98 5.97
CA LEU A 341 24.93 9.51 6.96
C LEU A 341 26.07 8.53 7.21
N THR A 342 27.31 9.03 7.14
CA THR A 342 28.47 8.29 7.64
C THR A 342 28.91 8.86 8.99
N MET A 343 28.98 8.03 10.03
CA MET A 343 29.70 8.35 11.26
C MET A 343 31.10 7.74 11.21
N GLN A 344 32.13 8.58 11.24
CA GLN A 344 33.52 8.17 11.15
C GLN A 344 34.18 8.29 12.54
N ASP A 345 34.80 7.20 12.98
CA ASP A 345 35.52 7.11 14.25
C ASP A 345 34.76 7.61 15.50
N PRO A 346 33.50 7.17 15.73
CA PRO A 346 32.80 7.51 16.96
C PRO A 346 33.50 6.89 18.18
N LEU A 347 33.53 7.61 19.29
CA LEU A 347 34.07 7.14 20.56
C LEU A 347 33.02 7.27 21.66
N ILE A 348 32.26 6.21 21.89
CA ILE A 348 31.09 6.25 22.78
C ILE A 348 31.31 5.31 23.96
N ARG A 349 31.27 5.88 25.17
CA ARG A 349 31.39 5.20 26.46
C ARG A 349 30.25 5.62 27.38
N SER A 350 29.52 4.64 27.91
CA SER A 350 28.46 4.86 28.91
C SER A 350 28.49 3.76 29.99
N HIS A 351 27.50 3.75 30.89
CA HIS A 351 27.41 2.79 32.00
C HIS A 351 26.66 1.51 31.61
N ASP A 352 26.88 0.45 32.39
CA ASP A 352 26.38 -0.93 32.16
C ASP A 352 24.85 -1.04 31.99
N GLY A 353 24.05 -0.08 32.45
CA GLY A 353 22.58 -0.10 32.35
C GLY A 353 22.00 0.58 31.11
N SER A 354 22.85 1.06 30.20
CA SER A 354 22.41 1.88 29.04
C SER A 354 22.22 1.09 27.75
N ASN A 355 21.40 1.59 26.82
CA ASN A 355 21.34 1.15 25.43
C ASN A 355 22.24 2.07 24.60
N ILE A 356 23.22 1.52 23.88
CA ILE A 356 24.24 2.29 23.18
C ILE A 356 24.30 1.86 21.72
N GLY A 357 24.23 2.83 20.82
CA GLY A 357 24.61 2.68 19.42
C GLY A 357 25.24 3.96 18.89
N SER A 358 26.00 3.90 17.79
CA SER A 358 26.62 5.12 17.26
C SER A 358 25.58 6.11 16.73
N ILE A 359 24.60 5.60 15.96
CA ILE A 359 23.51 6.43 15.43
C ILE A 359 22.43 6.60 16.49
N ALA A 360 21.95 5.50 17.09
CA ALA A 360 20.85 5.56 18.06
C ALA A 360 21.05 4.64 19.28
N GLY A 361 20.70 5.13 20.47
CA GLY A 361 20.56 4.24 21.63
C GLY A 361 19.39 3.27 21.46
N VAL A 362 18.24 3.79 21.02
CA VAL A 362 17.01 3.02 20.73
C VAL A 362 16.43 3.45 19.38
N LEU A 363 16.08 2.50 18.52
CA LEU A 363 15.26 2.72 17.32
C LEU A 363 13.83 2.24 17.60
N SER A 364 12.89 3.17 17.84
CA SER A 364 11.51 2.89 18.24
C SER A 364 10.53 3.25 17.12
N GLY A 365 10.22 2.29 16.24
CA GLY A 365 9.38 2.50 15.06
C GLY A 365 10.00 3.34 13.94
N GLY A 366 11.22 3.86 14.14
CA GLY A 366 11.95 4.69 13.17
C GLY A 366 12.70 3.92 12.10
N ARG A 367 13.46 4.64 11.27
CA ARG A 367 14.24 4.08 10.15
C ARG A 367 15.68 4.59 10.13
N ILE A 368 16.64 3.69 9.95
CA ILE A 368 18.02 3.98 9.60
C ILE A 368 18.26 3.36 8.22
N GLN A 369 18.61 4.19 7.23
CA GLN A 369 18.69 3.80 5.83
C GLN A 369 19.95 4.36 5.16
N GLN A 370 20.74 3.55 4.47
CA GLN A 370 21.93 4.04 3.74
C GLN A 370 22.90 4.79 4.67
N CYS A 371 23.13 4.23 5.86
CA CYS A 371 24.02 4.81 6.85
C CYS A 371 25.22 3.89 7.11
N ALA A 372 26.39 4.48 7.31
CA ALA A 372 27.59 3.77 7.71
C ALA A 372 28.11 4.28 9.05
N VAL A 373 28.60 3.35 9.87
CA VAL A 373 29.48 3.65 11.00
C VAL A 373 30.81 2.99 10.70
N ARG A 374 31.87 3.79 10.55
CA ARG A 374 33.20 3.32 10.13
C ARG A 374 34.25 3.65 11.17
N GLY A 375 35.03 2.66 11.56
CA GLY A 375 36.01 2.77 12.64
C GLY A 375 35.36 3.11 13.98
N GLY A 376 36.16 3.59 14.93
CA GLY A 376 35.68 3.96 16.26
C GLY A 376 35.51 2.79 17.24
N TYR A 377 35.00 3.13 18.44
CA TYR A 377 34.85 2.22 19.57
C TYR A 377 33.61 2.56 20.40
N VAL A 378 32.68 1.62 20.52
CA VAL A 378 31.45 1.72 21.32
C VAL A 378 31.53 0.76 22.50
N THR A 379 31.56 1.27 23.72
CA THR A 379 31.77 0.45 24.92
C THR A 379 30.87 0.82 26.09
N GLY A 380 30.58 -0.20 26.91
CA GLY A 380 29.61 -0.15 27.99
C GLY A 380 28.20 -0.52 27.51
N GLY A 381 27.23 -0.47 28.42
CA GLY A 381 25.82 -0.68 28.10
C GLY A 381 25.30 -2.11 28.25
N PHE A 382 24.01 -2.20 28.57
CA PHE A 382 23.24 -3.43 28.66
C PHE A 382 22.91 -3.96 27.26
N CYS A 383 22.55 -3.05 26.34
CA CYS A 383 22.43 -3.34 24.92
C CYS A 383 23.39 -2.45 24.13
N THR A 384 24.35 -3.04 23.42
CA THR A 384 25.43 -2.32 22.73
C THR A 384 25.47 -2.79 21.29
N GLY A 385 25.15 -1.88 20.38
CA GLY A 385 25.21 -2.11 18.94
C GLY A 385 26.16 -1.15 18.27
N GLY A 386 26.70 -1.50 17.10
CA GLY A 386 27.48 -0.54 16.33
C GLY A 386 26.63 0.58 15.74
N LEU A 387 25.43 0.27 15.23
CA LEU A 387 24.44 1.27 14.79
C LEU A 387 23.46 1.64 15.91
N VAL A 388 22.81 0.62 16.50
CA VAL A 388 21.69 0.76 17.42
C VAL A 388 21.83 -0.11 18.67
N GLY A 389 21.64 0.46 19.87
CA GLY A 389 21.59 -0.36 21.08
C GLY A 389 20.40 -1.32 21.11
N LEU A 390 19.18 -0.78 21.06
CA LEU A 390 17.92 -1.52 21.09
C LEU A 390 17.01 -1.18 19.89
N LEU A 391 16.57 -2.20 19.15
CA LEU A 391 15.58 -2.10 18.08
C LEU A 391 14.18 -2.52 18.56
N GLU A 392 13.21 -1.61 18.48
CA GLU A 392 11.80 -1.79 18.86
C GLU A 392 10.87 -1.36 17.71
N GLY A 393 10.51 -2.28 16.82
CA GLY A 393 9.51 -2.05 15.77
C GLY A 393 9.94 -1.16 14.60
N GLY A 394 11.22 -0.80 14.51
CA GLY A 394 11.80 0.02 13.42
C GLY A 394 12.47 -0.80 12.31
N VAL A 395 13.15 -0.10 11.40
CA VAL A 395 13.87 -0.68 10.26
C VAL A 395 15.31 -0.19 10.20
N ILE A 396 16.26 -1.12 10.19
CA ILE A 396 17.65 -0.89 9.78
C ILE A 396 17.79 -1.48 8.38
N GLU A 397 18.17 -0.66 7.40
CA GLU A 397 18.34 -1.15 6.04
C GLU A 397 19.51 -0.50 5.31
N GLU A 398 20.12 -1.24 4.38
CA GLU A 398 21.22 -0.73 3.55
C GLU A 398 22.28 -0.03 4.39
N SER A 399 22.62 -0.59 5.56
CA SER A 399 23.47 0.07 6.55
C SER A 399 24.60 -0.83 7.03
N ILE A 400 25.68 -0.18 7.46
CA ILE A 400 26.96 -0.86 7.70
C ILE A 400 27.54 -0.42 9.02
N SER A 401 28.15 -1.36 9.73
CA SER A 401 28.94 -1.06 10.92
C SER A 401 30.27 -1.78 10.91
N SER A 402 31.35 -1.01 10.86
CA SER A 402 32.73 -1.48 11.03
C SER A 402 33.36 -0.99 12.34
N THR A 403 32.55 -0.47 13.29
CA THR A 403 33.03 -0.05 14.61
C THR A 403 33.25 -1.26 15.51
N ASP A 404 34.26 -1.17 16.36
CA ASP A 404 34.45 -2.15 17.43
C ASP A 404 33.41 -1.91 18.54
N VAL A 405 32.82 -3.00 19.04
CA VAL A 405 31.73 -3.02 20.02
C VAL A 405 32.15 -3.86 21.22
N GLU A 406 32.08 -3.27 22.42
CA GLU A 406 32.34 -3.95 23.70
C GLU A 406 31.15 -3.72 24.66
N GLY A 407 30.22 -4.67 24.70
CA GLY A 407 29.00 -4.59 25.51
C GLY A 407 28.95 -5.53 26.70
N VAL A 408 27.99 -5.34 27.61
CA VAL A 408 27.90 -6.13 28.86
C VAL A 408 27.00 -7.36 28.70
N THR A 409 25.78 -7.21 28.17
CA THR A 409 24.76 -8.29 28.14
C THR A 409 24.22 -8.61 26.75
N TYR A 410 24.01 -7.61 25.89
CA TYR A 410 23.56 -7.83 24.51
C TYR A 410 24.48 -7.04 23.58
N SER A 411 25.36 -7.74 22.88
CA SER A 411 26.38 -7.11 22.03
C SER A 411 26.20 -7.53 20.58
N GLY A 412 26.12 -6.56 19.66
CA GLY A 412 26.03 -6.85 18.23
C GLY A 412 26.68 -5.81 17.32
N GLY A 413 27.22 -6.24 16.19
CA GLY A 413 27.88 -5.33 15.25
C GLY A 413 26.93 -4.29 14.63
N LEU A 414 25.67 -4.67 14.33
CA LEU A 414 24.61 -3.77 13.87
C LEU A 414 23.73 -3.31 15.03
N ALA A 415 23.17 -4.26 15.79
CA ALA A 415 22.27 -3.98 16.89
C ALA A 415 22.56 -4.83 18.13
N GLY A 416 22.49 -4.25 19.32
CA GLY A 416 22.65 -5.02 20.57
C GLY A 416 21.50 -6.01 20.76
N LYS A 417 20.27 -5.49 20.80
CA LYS A 417 19.05 -6.29 20.95
C LYS A 417 17.95 -5.83 20.00
N SER A 418 17.12 -6.76 19.52
CA SER A 418 15.83 -6.48 18.88
C SER A 418 14.67 -7.19 19.58
N THR A 419 13.53 -6.49 19.73
CA THR A 419 12.26 -7.04 20.23
C THR A 419 11.22 -7.22 19.12
N SER A 420 11.33 -6.44 18.05
CA SER A 420 10.53 -6.52 16.83
C SER A 420 11.14 -5.59 15.78
N GLY A 421 10.73 -5.68 14.52
CA GLY A 421 11.20 -4.82 13.44
C GLY A 421 11.96 -5.58 12.36
N TRP A 422 12.71 -4.86 11.54
CA TRP A 422 13.42 -5.39 10.37
C TRP A 422 14.87 -4.95 10.36
N ILE A 423 15.78 -5.88 10.10
CA ILE A 423 17.16 -5.59 9.73
C ILE A 423 17.42 -6.25 8.39
N LYS A 424 17.65 -5.44 7.36
CA LYS A 424 17.76 -5.97 5.99
C LYS A 424 18.85 -5.33 5.16
N HIS A 425 19.40 -6.06 4.21
CA HIS A 425 20.40 -5.55 3.28
C HIS A 425 21.55 -4.84 4.01
N SER A 426 22.09 -5.42 5.09
CA SER A 426 23.00 -4.71 6.01
C SER A 426 24.10 -5.63 6.50
N TYR A 427 25.27 -5.09 6.84
CA TYR A 427 26.37 -5.93 7.30
C TYR A 427 27.28 -5.31 8.35
N SER A 428 27.97 -6.17 9.11
CA SER A 428 28.92 -5.77 10.14
C SER A 428 30.30 -6.41 9.98
N GLU A 429 31.34 -5.66 10.32
CA GLU A 429 32.74 -6.08 10.17
C GLU A 429 33.61 -5.83 11.41
N GLY A 430 33.25 -4.84 12.25
CA GLY A 430 34.02 -4.50 13.45
C GLY A 430 33.95 -5.59 14.51
N SER A 431 34.97 -5.67 15.39
CA SER A 431 34.99 -6.72 16.41
C SER A 431 33.84 -6.54 17.41
N VAL A 432 33.26 -7.65 17.87
CA VAL A 432 32.16 -7.65 18.85
C VAL A 432 32.57 -8.49 20.06
N THR A 433 32.82 -7.82 21.17
CA THR A 433 33.11 -8.42 22.47
C THR A 433 31.93 -8.25 23.42
N GLY A 434 31.55 -9.31 24.12
CA GLY A 434 30.47 -9.28 25.12
C GLY A 434 30.58 -10.40 26.15
N ASN A 435 29.74 -10.36 27.20
CA ASN A 435 29.68 -11.47 28.17
C ASN A 435 28.59 -12.48 27.79
N ASP A 436 27.33 -12.04 27.78
CA ASP A 436 26.16 -12.82 27.38
C ASP A 436 25.66 -12.32 26.00
N TYR A 437 24.86 -13.13 25.31
CA TYR A 437 24.19 -12.81 24.02
C TYR A 437 25.02 -11.95 23.05
N THR A 438 26.13 -12.49 22.58
CA THR A 438 27.07 -11.78 21.71
C THR A 438 26.97 -12.30 20.28
N GLY A 439 26.56 -11.45 19.34
CA GLY A 439 26.38 -11.82 17.94
C GLY A 439 27.18 -10.93 16.99
N GLY A 440 27.71 -11.49 15.91
CA GLY A 440 28.48 -10.66 14.97
C GLY A 440 27.67 -9.51 14.33
N ALA A 441 26.37 -9.71 14.10
CA ALA A 441 25.45 -8.64 13.68
C ALA A 441 24.47 -8.23 14.79
N ILE A 442 23.86 -9.20 15.48
CA ILE A 442 22.82 -8.94 16.49
C ILE A 442 23.05 -9.79 17.74
N GLY A 443 23.09 -9.17 18.92
CA GLY A 443 23.24 -9.91 20.19
C GLY A 443 22.03 -10.80 20.50
N HIS A 444 20.86 -10.18 20.69
CA HIS A 444 19.59 -10.90 20.89
C HIS A 444 18.54 -10.51 19.84
N CYS A 445 17.97 -11.48 19.12
CA CYS A 445 17.10 -11.22 17.97
C CYS A 445 15.66 -11.75 18.11
N GLU A 446 14.69 -10.85 17.98
CA GLU A 446 13.27 -11.14 17.74
C GLU A 446 12.74 -10.46 16.45
N ALA A 447 13.58 -9.67 15.77
CA ALA A 447 13.28 -9.03 14.49
C ALA A 447 13.37 -10.01 13.30
N GLN A 448 12.94 -9.54 12.14
CA GLN A 448 13.20 -10.20 10.85
C GLN A 448 14.58 -9.79 10.33
N VAL A 449 15.36 -10.75 9.87
CA VAL A 449 16.73 -10.54 9.36
C VAL A 449 16.81 -11.05 7.93
N ILE A 450 17.04 -10.15 6.97
CA ILE A 450 16.93 -10.49 5.53
C ILE A 450 18.12 -9.94 4.76
N SER A 451 18.83 -10.78 4.02
CA SER A 451 19.97 -10.32 3.21
C SER A 451 21.01 -9.57 4.03
N CYS A 452 21.39 -10.10 5.20
CA CYS A 452 22.40 -9.50 6.06
C CYS A 452 23.62 -10.40 6.18
N TYR A 453 24.81 -9.84 6.43
CA TYR A 453 25.96 -10.66 6.79
C TYR A 453 26.84 -10.07 7.88
N SER A 454 27.66 -10.91 8.51
CA SER A 454 28.69 -10.49 9.46
C SER A 454 30.03 -11.15 9.15
N THR A 455 31.10 -10.35 9.14
CA THR A 455 32.49 -10.82 9.15
C THR A 455 33.22 -10.45 10.44
N ALA A 456 32.51 -9.87 11.41
CA ALA A 456 33.04 -9.47 12.71
C ALA A 456 33.72 -10.63 13.43
N VAL A 457 34.88 -10.36 14.04
CA VAL A 457 35.46 -11.24 15.07
C VAL A 457 34.54 -11.20 16.30
N VAL A 458 34.09 -12.35 16.81
CA VAL A 458 33.12 -12.41 17.91
C VAL A 458 33.73 -13.09 19.14
N GLU A 459 33.80 -12.35 20.25
CA GLU A 459 34.30 -12.84 21.54
C GLU A 459 33.21 -12.72 22.62
N GLY A 460 32.54 -13.83 22.93
CA GLY A 460 31.49 -13.90 23.96
C GLY A 460 31.66 -15.08 24.92
N GLN A 461 31.16 -14.97 26.16
CA GLN A 461 31.25 -16.04 27.18
C GLN A 461 30.06 -17.00 27.13
N GLU A 462 28.84 -16.48 26.96
CA GLU A 462 27.59 -17.24 26.89
C GLU A 462 26.74 -16.78 25.69
N ASN A 463 26.02 -17.73 25.05
CA ASN A 463 25.12 -17.47 23.94
C ASN A 463 25.75 -16.65 22.78
N THR A 464 26.94 -17.08 22.36
CA THR A 464 27.75 -16.42 21.32
C THR A 464 27.43 -16.98 19.94
N GLY A 465 27.33 -16.11 18.93
CA GLY A 465 27.08 -16.54 17.57
C GLY A 465 27.65 -15.66 16.45
N GLY A 466 27.94 -16.26 15.29
CA GLY A 466 28.57 -15.57 14.16
C GLY A 466 27.73 -14.46 13.52
N LEU A 467 26.40 -14.63 13.40
CA LEU A 467 25.46 -13.57 13.00
C LEU A 467 24.59 -13.14 14.18
N LEU A 468 23.90 -14.08 14.82
CA LEU A 468 22.99 -13.87 15.94
C LEU A 468 23.51 -14.58 17.19
N GLY A 469 23.61 -13.89 18.32
CA GLY A 469 23.96 -14.51 19.61
C GLY A 469 22.86 -15.48 20.06
N TYR A 470 21.68 -14.95 20.38
CA TYR A 470 20.50 -15.73 20.77
C TYR A 470 19.20 -15.11 20.25
N GLY A 471 18.12 -15.87 20.28
CA GLY A 471 16.78 -15.33 20.10
C GLY A 471 15.81 -16.29 19.44
N ARG A 472 14.62 -15.79 19.14
CA ARG A 472 13.59 -16.47 18.35
C ARG A 472 13.16 -15.51 17.26
N PRO A 473 14.00 -15.31 16.23
CA PRO A 473 13.70 -14.37 15.16
C PRO A 473 12.40 -14.80 14.48
N MET A 474 11.59 -13.82 14.06
CA MET A 474 10.39 -14.10 13.27
C MET A 474 10.76 -14.80 11.96
N GLU A 475 11.86 -14.37 11.34
CA GLU A 475 12.41 -14.94 10.11
C GLU A 475 13.89 -14.57 10.00
N VAL A 476 14.71 -15.50 9.51
CA VAL A 476 16.09 -15.22 9.08
C VAL A 476 16.29 -15.81 7.70
N THR A 477 16.39 -14.94 6.69
CA THR A 477 16.39 -15.36 5.28
C THR A 477 17.59 -14.77 4.56
N SER A 478 18.23 -15.59 3.73
CA SER A 478 19.39 -15.24 2.91
C SER A 478 20.45 -14.43 3.68
N SER A 479 20.77 -14.82 4.92
CA SER A 479 21.69 -14.07 5.79
C SER A 479 22.81 -14.97 6.30
N TYR A 480 24.03 -14.44 6.39
CA TYR A 480 25.26 -15.23 6.48
C TYR A 480 26.25 -14.73 7.53
N TRP A 481 27.13 -15.60 8.00
CA TRP A 481 28.34 -15.16 8.71
C TRP A 481 29.56 -15.91 8.19
N ASP A 482 30.72 -15.26 8.29
CA ASP A 482 32.00 -15.89 7.96
C ASP A 482 32.51 -16.70 9.16
N ILE A 483 32.60 -18.02 9.00
CA ILE A 483 33.02 -18.95 10.08
C ILE A 483 34.49 -18.71 10.46
N GLU A 484 35.34 -18.34 9.51
CA GLU A 484 36.78 -18.23 9.70
C GLU A 484 37.14 -16.91 10.37
N SER A 485 36.53 -15.80 9.94
CA SER A 485 36.79 -14.49 10.54
C SER A 485 36.09 -14.30 11.89
N SER A 486 34.91 -14.92 12.10
CA SER A 486 34.16 -14.76 13.35
C SER A 486 34.73 -15.51 14.54
N THR A 487 35.60 -16.49 14.32
CA THR A 487 36.19 -17.37 15.34
C THR A 487 35.17 -18.28 16.08
N VAL A 488 33.92 -18.29 15.65
CA VAL A 488 32.83 -19.10 16.21
C VAL A 488 32.24 -20.04 15.17
N THR A 489 31.70 -21.18 15.62
CA THR A 489 31.20 -22.25 14.72
C THR A 489 29.69 -22.37 14.67
N SER A 490 28.94 -21.54 15.40
CA SER A 490 27.47 -21.54 15.44
C SER A 490 26.89 -20.13 15.57
N SER A 491 25.58 -20.00 15.32
CA SER A 491 24.76 -18.83 15.70
C SER A 491 23.29 -19.24 15.68
N SER A 492 22.45 -18.45 16.35
CA SER A 492 21.02 -18.76 16.54
C SER A 492 20.16 -18.58 15.29
N GLY A 493 20.73 -18.06 14.20
CA GLY A 493 20.09 -18.00 12.88
C GLY A 493 21.02 -17.46 11.80
N GLY A 494 20.69 -17.72 10.54
CA GLY A 494 21.56 -17.47 9.40
C GLY A 494 22.50 -18.64 9.11
N TYR A 495 23.24 -18.56 8.00
CA TYR A 495 24.08 -19.66 7.50
C TYR A 495 25.56 -19.30 7.64
N GLY A 496 26.31 -20.13 8.35
CA GLY A 496 27.76 -20.04 8.38
C GLY A 496 28.36 -20.44 7.03
N LYS A 497 29.28 -19.63 6.51
CA LYS A 497 30.00 -19.84 5.27
C LYS A 497 31.49 -19.66 5.48
N SER A 498 32.31 -20.43 4.77
CA SER A 498 33.76 -20.19 4.72
C SER A 498 34.06 -18.82 4.09
N SER A 499 35.24 -18.26 4.34
CA SER A 499 35.62 -17.01 3.68
C SER A 499 35.61 -17.10 2.16
N LEU A 500 35.88 -18.30 1.60
CA LEU A 500 35.80 -18.54 0.16
C LEU A 500 34.36 -18.52 -0.35
N GLU A 501 33.43 -19.23 0.29
CA GLU A 501 32.01 -19.22 -0.09
C GLU A 501 31.39 -17.82 0.04
N MET A 502 31.85 -17.01 0.99
CA MET A 502 31.44 -15.60 1.12
C MET A 502 31.90 -14.73 -0.06
N MET A 503 32.82 -15.20 -0.90
CA MET A 503 33.25 -14.55 -2.14
C MET A 503 32.60 -15.16 -3.39
N GLU A 504 31.71 -16.14 -3.22
CA GLU A 504 30.98 -16.77 -4.31
C GLU A 504 29.60 -16.14 -4.48
N ARG A 505 29.28 -15.70 -5.70
CA ARG A 505 27.97 -15.10 -6.02
C ARG A 505 26.80 -16.04 -5.71
N ALA A 506 26.98 -17.35 -5.90
CA ALA A 506 25.95 -18.36 -5.66
C ALA A 506 25.46 -18.38 -4.21
N THR A 507 26.31 -17.99 -3.25
CA THR A 507 25.94 -17.87 -1.83
C THR A 507 24.80 -16.88 -1.64
N TYR A 508 24.72 -15.82 -2.45
CA TYR A 508 23.83 -14.67 -2.28
C TYR A 508 22.65 -14.68 -3.26
N ALA A 509 22.13 -15.88 -3.59
CA ALA A 509 20.93 -16.00 -4.42
C ALA A 509 19.79 -15.10 -3.91
N GLY A 510 19.20 -14.31 -4.82
CA GLY A 510 18.12 -13.36 -4.52
C GLY A 510 18.56 -11.98 -4.00
N TRP A 511 19.86 -11.74 -3.76
CA TRP A 511 20.32 -10.40 -3.35
C TRP A 511 20.27 -9.38 -4.50
N GLY A 512 20.05 -9.82 -5.74
CA GLY A 512 19.93 -8.96 -6.90
C GLY A 512 18.54 -8.48 -7.26
N CYS A 513 17.57 -8.62 -6.35
CA CYS A 513 16.19 -8.20 -6.57
C CYS A 513 16.00 -6.67 -6.71
N TYR A 514 16.90 -5.86 -6.14
CA TYR A 514 16.70 -4.43 -5.97
C TYR A 514 17.94 -3.59 -6.26
N ASP A 515 18.95 -4.16 -6.93
CA ASP A 515 20.21 -3.50 -7.29
C ASP A 515 20.96 -2.87 -6.08
N GLN A 516 20.67 -3.35 -4.86
CA GLN A 516 21.21 -2.84 -3.60
C GLN A 516 22.63 -3.28 -3.33
N TRP A 517 23.11 -4.32 -4.03
CA TRP A 517 24.39 -4.96 -3.79
C TRP A 517 25.27 -4.93 -5.03
N ARG A 518 26.58 -4.81 -4.83
CA ARG A 518 27.62 -4.97 -5.83
C ARG A 518 28.69 -5.94 -5.35
N MET A 519 29.35 -6.61 -6.28
CA MET A 519 30.38 -7.60 -5.96
C MET A 519 31.41 -7.70 -7.10
N ASP A 520 32.68 -7.85 -6.74
CA ASP A 520 33.75 -8.31 -7.62
C ASP A 520 33.96 -9.82 -7.39
N ILE A 521 33.34 -10.62 -8.25
CA ILE A 521 33.16 -12.07 -8.05
C ILE A 521 34.50 -12.78 -7.84
N GLY A 522 34.62 -13.50 -6.73
CA GLY A 522 35.84 -14.24 -6.35
C GLY A 522 36.96 -13.38 -5.77
N ASN A 523 36.79 -12.06 -5.72
CA ASN A 523 37.77 -11.11 -5.18
C ASN A 523 37.28 -10.47 -3.86
N ASP A 524 35.96 -10.25 -3.72
CA ASP A 524 35.38 -9.66 -2.50
C ASP A 524 34.03 -10.27 -2.11
N ARG A 525 33.48 -9.77 -0.99
CA ARG A 525 32.13 -10.05 -0.51
C ARG A 525 31.19 -8.95 -1.01
N PRO A 526 29.86 -9.18 -1.07
CA PRO A 526 28.91 -8.17 -1.52
C PRO A 526 29.02 -6.89 -0.69
N ARG A 527 29.05 -5.74 -1.35
CA ARG A 527 29.01 -4.40 -0.74
C ARG A 527 27.74 -3.70 -1.17
N LEU A 528 27.28 -2.74 -0.39
CA LEU A 528 26.10 -1.98 -0.77
C LEU A 528 26.40 -1.09 -1.97
N ALA A 529 25.45 -1.00 -2.91
CA ALA A 529 25.64 -0.32 -4.18
C ALA A 529 25.94 1.17 -4.04
N TRP A 530 25.49 1.79 -2.95
CA TRP A 530 25.76 3.20 -2.64
C TRP A 530 27.18 3.44 -2.11
N GLU A 531 27.92 2.38 -1.71
CA GLU A 531 29.34 2.48 -1.41
C GLU A 531 30.11 2.66 -2.73
N THR A 532 30.57 3.88 -3.01
CA THR A 532 31.24 4.25 -4.26
C THR A 532 32.61 3.57 -4.43
N GLU A 533 32.62 2.29 -4.81
CA GLU A 533 33.82 1.48 -5.12
C GLU A 533 33.66 0.67 -6.42
N ALA A 534 34.72 -0.03 -6.86
CA ALA A 534 34.70 -0.94 -8.02
C ALA A 534 33.78 -2.16 -7.80
N GLY A 535 33.35 -2.84 -8.88
CA GLY A 535 32.45 -4.01 -8.83
C GLY A 535 31.19 -3.83 -9.68
N GLU A 536 30.52 -4.94 -10.01
CA GLU A 536 29.28 -4.93 -10.80
C GLU A 536 28.07 -5.00 -9.88
N ILE A 537 26.97 -4.33 -10.25
CA ILE A 537 25.68 -4.46 -9.55
C ILE A 537 25.22 -5.92 -9.68
N MET A 538 24.86 -6.53 -8.56
CA MET A 538 24.25 -7.84 -8.54
C MET A 538 22.82 -7.70 -9.05
N SER A 539 22.59 -7.90 -10.35
CA SER A 539 21.25 -7.84 -10.95
C SER A 539 20.64 -9.22 -11.19
N LEU A 540 19.31 -9.27 -11.20
CA LEU A 540 18.51 -10.48 -11.45
C LEU A 540 18.67 -11.03 -12.89
N PHE A 541 19.04 -10.20 -13.88
CA PHE A 541 19.28 -10.58 -15.29
C PHE A 541 20.33 -11.69 -15.48
N ASN A 542 21.08 -12.02 -14.45
CA ASN A 542 22.07 -13.10 -14.50
C ASN A 542 21.52 -14.47 -14.10
N TYR A 543 20.28 -14.55 -13.58
CA TYR A 543 19.63 -15.83 -13.23
C TYR A 543 18.70 -16.33 -14.33
N PHE A 544 17.98 -15.43 -15.01
CA PHE A 544 17.03 -15.77 -16.04
C PHE A 544 17.20 -14.89 -17.28
N GLU A 545 16.92 -15.44 -18.45
CA GLU A 545 16.72 -14.63 -19.65
C GLU A 545 15.34 -13.99 -19.64
N GLY A 546 15.29 -12.68 -19.88
CA GLY A 546 14.09 -11.85 -19.79
C GLY A 546 14.16 -10.85 -18.65
N SER A 547 13.17 -9.96 -18.56
CA SER A 547 13.04 -8.96 -17.49
C SER A 547 11.98 -9.32 -16.46
N GLY A 548 11.13 -10.33 -16.74
CA GLY A 548 10.02 -10.71 -15.88
C GLY A 548 8.78 -9.83 -16.07
N GLU A 549 8.84 -8.88 -17.00
CA GLU A 549 7.70 -8.07 -17.43
C GLU A 549 6.74 -8.90 -18.30
N VAL A 550 5.50 -8.44 -18.46
CA VAL A 550 4.47 -9.17 -19.23
C VAL A 550 4.90 -9.41 -20.69
N ASP A 551 5.56 -8.42 -21.30
CA ASP A 551 6.03 -8.50 -22.70
C ASP A 551 7.41 -9.17 -22.85
N ASP A 552 8.11 -9.44 -21.74
CA ASP A 552 9.40 -10.13 -21.72
C ASP A 552 9.57 -10.97 -20.43
N PRO A 553 8.80 -12.07 -20.32
CA PRO A 553 8.80 -12.92 -19.14
C PRO A 553 10.15 -13.62 -18.96
N TYR A 554 10.43 -14.03 -17.72
CA TYR A 554 11.57 -14.87 -17.41
C TYR A 554 11.41 -16.27 -18.01
N ARG A 555 12.43 -16.72 -18.72
CA ARG A 555 12.47 -18.03 -19.39
C ARG A 555 13.02 -19.10 -18.46
N ILE A 556 12.27 -20.20 -18.32
CA ILE A 556 12.61 -21.33 -17.45
C ILE A 556 13.01 -22.53 -18.31
N TYR A 557 14.26 -22.97 -18.19
CA TYR A 557 14.81 -24.06 -19.00
C TYR A 557 15.02 -25.36 -18.22
N THR A 558 15.29 -25.26 -16.91
CA THR A 558 15.68 -26.42 -16.09
C THR A 558 14.93 -26.50 -14.75
N ALA A 559 15.12 -27.61 -14.03
CA ALA A 559 14.54 -27.81 -12.71
C ALA A 559 15.16 -26.86 -11.66
N GLU A 560 16.44 -26.50 -11.82
CA GLU A 560 17.11 -25.49 -11.00
C GLU A 560 16.46 -24.11 -11.18
N ASP A 561 16.19 -23.70 -12.43
CA ASP A 561 15.48 -22.46 -12.74
C ASP A 561 14.11 -22.43 -12.04
N MET A 562 13.37 -23.53 -12.12
CA MET A 562 12.06 -23.68 -11.49
C MET A 562 12.16 -23.57 -9.96
N ASN A 563 13.16 -24.22 -9.35
CA ASN A 563 13.38 -24.17 -7.91
C ASN A 563 13.78 -22.77 -7.41
N LEU A 564 14.51 -22.00 -8.23
CA LEU A 564 14.90 -20.62 -7.90
C LEU A 564 13.69 -19.68 -7.75
N ILE A 565 12.55 -19.94 -8.42
CA ILE A 565 11.33 -19.13 -8.29
C ILE A 565 10.80 -19.15 -6.86
N GLY A 566 10.84 -20.30 -6.20
CA GLY A 566 10.46 -20.42 -4.79
C GLY A 566 11.49 -19.81 -3.84
N ALA A 567 12.77 -20.00 -4.16
CA ALA A 567 13.91 -19.58 -3.35
C ALA A 567 14.13 -18.05 -3.34
N ILE A 568 13.81 -17.34 -4.43
CA ILE A 568 14.05 -15.90 -4.58
C ILE A 568 12.73 -15.13 -4.35
N PRO A 569 12.58 -14.38 -3.24
CA PRO A 569 11.29 -13.79 -2.86
C PRO A 569 10.69 -12.80 -3.87
N CYS A 570 11.53 -12.00 -4.55
CA CYS A 570 11.03 -10.98 -5.49
C CYS A 570 10.47 -11.56 -6.80
N LEU A 571 10.82 -12.80 -7.16
CA LEU A 571 10.33 -13.45 -8.36
C LEU A 571 8.83 -13.74 -8.32
N LYS A 572 8.23 -13.76 -7.13
CA LYS A 572 6.82 -14.11 -6.94
C LYS A 572 5.83 -13.11 -7.57
N PHE A 573 6.32 -11.95 -7.98
CA PHE A 573 5.56 -10.90 -8.66
C PHE A 573 5.80 -10.85 -10.18
N SER A 574 6.77 -11.61 -10.68
CA SER A 574 7.22 -11.57 -12.06
C SER A 574 6.45 -12.55 -12.96
N ASN A 575 6.61 -12.40 -14.27
CA ASN A 575 6.02 -13.27 -15.28
C ASN A 575 7.03 -14.29 -15.78
N PHE A 576 6.59 -15.52 -15.99
CA PHE A 576 7.43 -16.67 -16.37
C PHE A 576 6.85 -17.39 -17.57
N ILE A 577 7.74 -17.95 -18.40
CA ILE A 577 7.40 -18.86 -19.49
C ILE A 577 8.33 -20.08 -19.45
N LEU A 578 7.77 -21.28 -19.53
CA LEU A 578 8.57 -22.49 -19.70
C LEU A 578 9.10 -22.55 -21.13
N MET A 579 10.36 -22.98 -21.28
CA MET A 579 11.00 -23.19 -22.58
C MET A 579 11.29 -24.66 -22.87
N ASN A 580 11.14 -25.54 -21.88
CA ASN A 580 11.27 -26.99 -21.98
C ASN A 580 10.30 -27.68 -21.01
N ASP A 581 10.07 -28.98 -21.23
CA ASP A 581 9.59 -29.87 -20.18
C ASP A 581 10.63 -29.97 -19.04
N ILE A 582 10.17 -29.93 -17.79
CA ILE A 582 11.00 -29.88 -16.58
C ILE A 582 10.80 -31.16 -15.76
N ASP A 583 11.89 -31.79 -15.31
CA ASP A 583 11.85 -32.95 -14.41
C ASP A 583 12.35 -32.57 -13.00
N MET A 584 11.46 -32.60 -12.01
CA MET A 584 11.73 -32.18 -10.63
C MET A 584 12.29 -33.29 -9.73
N SER A 585 12.64 -34.46 -10.28
CA SER A 585 13.15 -35.60 -9.48
C SER A 585 14.45 -35.30 -8.72
N GLY A 586 15.23 -34.29 -9.13
CA GLY A 586 16.41 -33.81 -8.40
C GLY A 586 16.12 -32.92 -7.18
N PHE A 587 14.85 -32.68 -6.85
CA PHE A 587 14.40 -31.79 -5.77
C PHE A 587 13.44 -32.47 -4.79
N ASP A 588 13.66 -33.75 -4.49
CA ASP A 588 12.76 -34.59 -3.69
C ASP A 588 13.16 -34.71 -2.20
N GLY A 589 14.26 -34.09 -1.79
CA GLY A 589 14.78 -34.17 -0.42
C GLY A 589 15.37 -35.52 -0.02
N GLN A 590 15.63 -36.42 -0.98
CA GLN A 590 16.17 -37.77 -0.75
C GLN A 590 17.55 -37.94 -1.41
N ASP A 591 18.34 -38.90 -0.95
CA ASP A 591 19.65 -39.24 -1.56
C ASP A 591 20.59 -38.04 -1.79
N ASP A 592 20.66 -37.13 -0.81
CA ASP A 592 21.40 -35.85 -0.85
C ASP A 592 20.86 -34.78 -1.83
N ASN A 593 19.72 -35.03 -2.49
CA ASN A 593 19.00 -34.02 -3.26
C ASN A 593 18.41 -32.94 -2.33
N PRO A 594 18.41 -31.66 -2.74
CA PRO A 594 17.67 -30.61 -2.06
C PRO A 594 16.16 -30.88 -2.08
N ASN A 595 15.40 -30.21 -1.19
CA ASN A 595 13.95 -30.17 -1.31
C ASN A 595 13.54 -29.17 -2.40
N TYR A 596 12.37 -29.37 -3.00
CA TYR A 596 11.70 -28.33 -3.78
C TYR A 596 11.36 -27.14 -2.88
N GLU A 597 11.86 -25.97 -3.27
CA GLU A 597 11.53 -24.69 -2.67
C GLU A 597 10.16 -24.25 -3.19
N MET A 598 9.13 -24.50 -2.38
CA MET A 598 7.75 -24.23 -2.75
C MET A 598 7.54 -22.75 -3.11
N ILE A 599 6.97 -22.49 -4.29
CA ILE A 599 6.58 -21.13 -4.66
C ILE A 599 5.46 -20.70 -3.73
N GLY A 600 5.74 -19.69 -2.88
CA GLY A 600 4.82 -19.20 -1.86
C GLY A 600 3.60 -18.46 -2.42
N THR A 601 3.37 -17.23 -1.96
CA THR A 601 2.33 -16.37 -2.56
C THR A 601 2.80 -15.86 -3.91
N PHE A 602 2.24 -16.42 -4.98
CA PHE A 602 2.49 -16.00 -6.36
C PHE A 602 1.40 -15.03 -6.83
N ILE A 603 1.82 -13.97 -7.51
CA ILE A 603 0.95 -12.88 -7.99
C ILE A 603 1.09 -12.64 -9.50
N GLY A 604 2.25 -13.00 -10.08
CA GLY A 604 2.53 -12.83 -11.50
C GLY A 604 1.86 -13.87 -12.41
N THR A 605 2.33 -13.95 -13.65
CA THR A 605 1.84 -14.91 -14.66
C THR A 605 2.82 -16.07 -14.82
N PHE A 606 2.32 -17.29 -14.93
CA PHE A 606 3.12 -18.47 -15.25
C PHE A 606 2.54 -19.16 -16.49
N ASP A 607 3.23 -19.03 -17.62
CA ASP A 607 2.90 -19.66 -18.89
C ASP A 607 3.70 -20.95 -19.06
N GLY A 608 3.01 -22.08 -19.13
CA GLY A 608 3.65 -23.35 -19.42
C GLY A 608 4.06 -23.51 -20.88
N ASP A 609 3.56 -22.69 -21.81
CA ASP A 609 3.78 -22.80 -23.26
C ASP A 609 3.62 -24.24 -23.79
N HIS A 610 2.63 -24.96 -23.23
CA HIS A 610 2.31 -26.37 -23.48
C HIS A 610 3.34 -27.40 -22.98
N HIS A 611 4.35 -26.97 -22.23
CA HIS A 611 5.30 -27.83 -21.54
C HIS A 611 4.76 -28.40 -20.23
N SER A 612 5.48 -29.40 -19.74
CA SER A 612 5.15 -30.17 -18.56
C SER A 612 6.19 -30.04 -17.45
N ILE A 613 5.74 -30.22 -16.21
CA ILE A 613 6.60 -30.38 -15.04
C ILE A 613 6.32 -31.77 -14.45
N ALA A 614 7.31 -32.65 -14.50
CA ALA A 614 7.21 -34.04 -14.08
C ALA A 614 7.82 -34.27 -12.69
N ASN A 615 7.34 -35.31 -12.01
CA ASN A 615 7.95 -35.89 -10.81
C ASN A 615 8.10 -34.92 -9.62
N LEU A 616 7.22 -33.92 -9.52
CA LEU A 616 7.17 -33.03 -8.36
C LEU A 616 6.86 -33.83 -7.09
N SER A 617 7.76 -33.80 -6.10
CA SER A 617 7.58 -34.45 -4.80
C SER A 617 7.53 -33.42 -3.68
N ILE A 618 6.47 -33.42 -2.87
CA ILE A 618 6.36 -32.54 -1.70
C ILE A 618 5.88 -33.34 -0.49
N GLN A 619 6.70 -33.36 0.56
CA GLN A 619 6.41 -33.98 1.85
C GLN A 619 6.44 -32.90 2.93
N ALA A 620 5.27 -32.36 3.31
CA ALA A 620 5.19 -31.17 4.16
C ALA A 620 4.30 -31.38 5.40
N ALA A 621 4.90 -31.91 6.47
CA ALA A 621 4.24 -32.02 7.76
C ALA A 621 4.11 -30.63 8.42
N GLY A 622 2.87 -30.18 8.69
CA GLY A 622 2.58 -28.92 9.39
C GLY A 622 2.43 -27.69 8.47
N VAL A 623 2.49 -27.85 7.15
CA VAL A 623 2.17 -26.79 6.19
C VAL A 623 0.71 -26.90 5.75
N ASN A 624 -0.02 -25.80 5.80
CA ASN A 624 -1.47 -25.80 5.59
C ASN A 624 -1.90 -25.65 4.12
N ARG A 625 -1.00 -25.33 3.18
CA ARG A 625 -1.32 -25.00 1.78
C ARG A 625 -0.19 -25.47 0.89
N ILE A 626 -0.45 -26.49 0.09
CA ILE A 626 0.60 -27.24 -0.62
C ILE A 626 0.18 -27.42 -2.07
N GLY A 627 1.13 -27.20 -2.96
CA GLY A 627 1.07 -27.35 -4.40
C GLY A 627 2.39 -26.89 -5.02
N LEU A 628 2.51 -26.97 -6.35
CA LEU A 628 3.60 -26.27 -7.04
C LEU A 628 3.63 -24.79 -6.62
N PHE A 629 2.45 -24.19 -6.50
CA PHE A 629 2.19 -22.90 -5.88
C PHE A 629 1.41 -23.09 -4.57
N SER A 630 1.95 -22.61 -3.45
CA SER A 630 1.26 -22.61 -2.15
C SER A 630 0.00 -21.74 -2.20
N HIS A 631 0.15 -20.50 -2.70
CA HIS A 631 -0.96 -19.59 -2.91
C HIS A 631 -0.86 -18.86 -4.23
N PHE A 632 -2.03 -18.58 -4.81
CA PHE A 632 -2.14 -17.79 -6.01
C PHE A 632 -3.16 -16.66 -5.86
N PHE A 633 -2.69 -15.42 -5.95
CA PHE A 633 -3.46 -14.19 -5.76
C PHE A 633 -3.21 -13.20 -6.91
N GLY A 634 -3.89 -12.05 -6.85
CA GLY A 634 -3.66 -10.96 -7.78
C GLY A 634 -4.42 -11.12 -9.10
N SER A 635 -3.86 -10.51 -10.15
CA SER A 635 -4.44 -10.45 -11.48
C SER A 635 -3.68 -11.28 -12.53
N GLY A 636 -2.63 -12.00 -12.13
CA GLY A 636 -1.90 -12.89 -13.03
C GLY A 636 -2.71 -14.11 -13.47
N GLU A 637 -2.09 -14.97 -14.27
CA GLU A 637 -2.68 -16.21 -14.76
C GLU A 637 -1.66 -17.37 -14.70
N ILE A 638 -2.10 -18.57 -14.34
CA ILE A 638 -1.33 -19.80 -14.59
C ILE A 638 -2.01 -20.49 -15.77
N ARG A 639 -1.27 -20.73 -16.85
CA ARG A 639 -1.84 -21.31 -18.06
C ARG A 639 -0.93 -22.27 -18.81
N ASP A 640 -1.53 -23.07 -19.68
CA ASP A 640 -0.84 -23.90 -20.68
C ASP A 640 0.19 -24.87 -20.07
N LEU A 641 -0.11 -25.44 -18.90
CA LEU A 641 0.84 -26.20 -18.08
C LEU A 641 0.30 -27.59 -17.70
N ARG A 642 1.12 -28.63 -17.87
CA ARG A 642 0.81 -29.98 -17.38
C ARG A 642 1.72 -30.40 -16.23
N LEU A 643 1.16 -31.01 -15.19
CA LEU A 643 1.93 -31.70 -14.16
C LEU A 643 1.87 -33.21 -14.39
N ILE A 644 3.01 -33.88 -14.47
CA ILE A 644 3.09 -35.32 -14.73
C ILE A 644 3.54 -36.05 -13.46
N ALA A 645 2.71 -36.99 -13.02
CA ALA A 645 2.95 -37.84 -11.84
C ALA A 645 3.39 -37.09 -10.57
N PRO A 646 2.74 -35.98 -10.17
CA PRO A 646 3.06 -35.32 -8.90
C PRO A 646 2.75 -36.22 -7.69
N SER A 647 3.57 -36.12 -6.64
CA SER A 647 3.42 -36.86 -5.38
C SER A 647 3.45 -35.90 -4.19
N LEU A 648 2.28 -35.60 -3.64
CA LEU A 648 2.12 -34.61 -2.56
C LEU A 648 1.52 -35.28 -1.32
N SER A 649 2.13 -35.06 -0.15
CA SER A 649 1.60 -35.51 1.14
C SER A 649 1.71 -34.43 2.20
N ALA A 650 0.62 -34.22 2.94
CA ALA A 650 0.45 -33.13 3.88
C ALA A 650 -0.14 -33.56 5.22
N GLY A 651 0.25 -32.87 6.29
CA GLY A 651 -0.29 -33.09 7.64
C GLY A 651 -1.64 -32.39 7.92
N SER A 652 -2.01 -32.33 9.19
CA SER A 652 -3.30 -31.79 9.67
C SER A 652 -3.55 -30.32 9.28
N GLY A 653 -4.80 -29.99 8.91
CA GLY A 653 -5.23 -28.65 8.50
C GLY A 653 -4.90 -28.28 7.05
N SER A 654 -4.42 -29.21 6.25
CA SER A 654 -3.88 -28.95 4.91
C SER A 654 -4.93 -28.75 3.82
N LYS A 655 -4.63 -27.81 2.93
CA LYS A 655 -5.27 -27.57 1.63
C LYS A 655 -4.26 -27.95 0.56
N VAL A 656 -4.55 -28.99 -0.20
CA VAL A 656 -3.56 -29.59 -1.11
C VAL A 656 -4.14 -29.63 -2.51
N GLY A 657 -3.42 -29.06 -3.46
CA GLY A 657 -3.68 -29.23 -4.89
C GLY A 657 -2.36 -29.37 -5.63
N ALA A 658 -2.26 -30.26 -6.61
CA ALA A 658 -0.99 -30.47 -7.31
C ALA A 658 -0.41 -29.16 -7.87
N LEU A 659 -1.28 -28.33 -8.47
CA LEU A 659 -0.89 -27.03 -9.00
C LEU A 659 -0.97 -25.94 -7.92
N VAL A 660 -2.12 -25.78 -7.26
CA VAL A 660 -2.34 -24.70 -6.29
C VAL A 660 -2.98 -25.19 -5.00
N GLY A 661 -2.34 -24.92 -3.86
CA GLY A 661 -2.92 -25.20 -2.54
C GLY A 661 -4.11 -24.29 -2.20
N TYR A 662 -3.95 -22.98 -2.38
CA TYR A 662 -4.99 -21.97 -2.12
C TYR A 662 -5.04 -20.89 -3.22
N GLN A 663 -6.18 -20.74 -3.89
CA GLN A 663 -6.41 -19.72 -4.93
C GLN A 663 -7.34 -18.62 -4.40
N GLY A 664 -6.90 -17.37 -4.44
CA GLY A 664 -7.61 -16.23 -3.84
C GLY A 664 -7.98 -15.08 -4.76
N GLY A 665 -7.61 -15.09 -6.05
CA GLY A 665 -7.89 -13.96 -6.96
C GLY A 665 -7.66 -14.21 -8.45
N ALA A 666 -6.61 -14.97 -8.78
CA ALA A 666 -6.08 -15.08 -10.14
C ALA A 666 -6.60 -16.31 -10.90
N ASN A 667 -6.43 -16.35 -12.23
CA ASN A 667 -7.06 -17.36 -13.10
C ASN A 667 -6.15 -18.55 -13.41
N ILE A 668 -6.73 -19.75 -13.48
CA ILE A 668 -6.05 -20.97 -13.93
C ILE A 668 -6.74 -21.46 -15.20
N THR A 669 -6.01 -21.59 -16.31
CA THR A 669 -6.59 -21.86 -17.63
C THR A 669 -5.74 -22.83 -18.44
N ARG A 670 -6.33 -23.87 -19.05
CA ARG A 670 -5.56 -24.86 -19.85
C ARG A 670 -4.43 -25.52 -19.05
N CYS A 671 -4.75 -25.96 -17.82
CA CYS A 671 -3.84 -26.71 -16.97
C CYS A 671 -4.31 -28.15 -16.76
N GLY A 672 -3.37 -29.09 -16.69
CA GLY A 672 -3.66 -30.52 -16.54
C GLY A 672 -2.80 -31.19 -15.48
N VAL A 673 -3.33 -32.24 -14.86
CA VAL A 673 -2.56 -33.17 -14.03
C VAL A 673 -2.71 -34.59 -14.59
N ASP A 674 -1.59 -35.18 -14.99
CA ASP A 674 -1.49 -36.51 -15.59
C ASP A 674 -0.95 -37.52 -14.56
N GLY A 675 -1.86 -38.29 -13.95
CA GLY A 675 -1.57 -39.24 -12.87
C GLY A 675 -1.09 -38.56 -11.59
N GLY A 676 -0.45 -39.34 -10.71
CA GLY A 676 0.08 -38.86 -9.42
C GLY A 676 -0.82 -39.17 -8.22
N GLU A 677 -0.30 -38.86 -7.04
CA GLU A 677 -0.90 -39.15 -5.72
C GLU A 677 -0.93 -37.88 -4.88
N ILE A 678 -2.12 -37.38 -4.57
CA ILE A 678 -2.33 -36.13 -3.82
C ILE A 678 -3.05 -36.44 -2.51
N GLN A 679 -2.34 -36.26 -1.40
CA GLN A 679 -2.81 -36.67 -0.07
C GLN A 679 -2.76 -35.51 0.92
N GLY A 680 -3.80 -35.37 1.74
CA GLY A 680 -3.85 -34.35 2.79
C GLY A 680 -4.97 -34.58 3.79
N SER A 681 -5.24 -33.60 4.66
CA SER A 681 -6.21 -33.77 5.75
C SER A 681 -7.53 -33.05 5.51
N SER A 682 -7.53 -31.78 5.08
CA SER A 682 -8.75 -30.95 5.14
C SER A 682 -9.43 -30.78 3.79
N PHE A 683 -8.78 -30.13 2.82
CA PHE A 683 -9.33 -29.90 1.48
C PHE A 683 -8.31 -30.31 0.43
N VAL A 684 -8.53 -31.45 -0.21
CA VAL A 684 -7.59 -32.02 -1.18
C VAL A 684 -8.26 -32.04 -2.55
N GLY A 685 -7.62 -31.44 -3.54
CA GLY A 685 -8.04 -31.44 -4.93
C GLY A 685 -6.94 -31.97 -5.83
N GLY A 686 -7.27 -32.63 -6.94
CA GLY A 686 -6.25 -33.06 -7.89
C GLY A 686 -5.46 -31.90 -8.48
N LEU A 687 -6.13 -30.78 -8.81
CA LEU A 687 -5.50 -29.57 -9.35
C LEU A 687 -5.41 -28.45 -8.30
N VAL A 688 -6.53 -28.15 -7.62
CA VAL A 688 -6.63 -27.04 -6.66
C VAL A 688 -7.20 -27.49 -5.32
N GLY A 689 -6.50 -27.25 -4.22
CA GLY A 689 -7.00 -27.61 -2.89
C GLY A 689 -8.21 -26.76 -2.48
N TYR A 690 -8.06 -25.43 -2.50
CA TYR A 690 -9.08 -24.49 -2.04
C TYR A 690 -9.20 -23.27 -2.97
N ASN A 691 -10.32 -23.15 -3.68
CA ASN A 691 -10.62 -22.04 -4.57
C ASN A 691 -11.58 -21.03 -3.90
N TYR A 692 -11.04 -19.87 -3.53
CA TYR A 692 -11.76 -18.79 -2.82
C TYR A 692 -12.09 -17.58 -3.69
N GLY A 693 -11.27 -17.25 -4.70
CA GLY A 693 -11.36 -15.92 -5.33
C GLY A 693 -10.97 -15.78 -6.81
N GLY A 694 -10.72 -16.86 -7.57
CA GLY A 694 -10.41 -16.79 -9.02
C GLY A 694 -11.08 -17.92 -9.79
N SER A 695 -11.08 -17.90 -11.13
CA SER A 695 -11.69 -18.97 -11.93
C SER A 695 -10.70 -20.09 -12.26
N VAL A 696 -11.22 -21.31 -12.40
CA VAL A 696 -10.49 -22.45 -12.98
C VAL A 696 -11.22 -22.86 -14.25
N SER A 697 -10.53 -22.88 -15.39
CA SER A 697 -11.18 -23.17 -16.67
C SER A 697 -10.35 -24.00 -17.64
N ASN A 698 -11.02 -24.74 -18.52
CA ASN A 698 -10.38 -25.53 -19.59
C ASN A 698 -9.28 -26.46 -19.04
N SER A 699 -9.51 -27.07 -17.88
CA SER A 699 -8.46 -27.72 -17.09
C SER A 699 -8.90 -29.08 -16.54
N TYR A 700 -7.97 -29.96 -16.23
CA TYR A 700 -8.30 -31.33 -15.81
C TYR A 700 -7.36 -31.93 -14.76
N SER A 701 -7.78 -33.06 -14.18
CA SER A 701 -6.94 -33.89 -13.32
C SER A 701 -7.27 -35.38 -13.44
N THR A 702 -6.25 -36.20 -13.62
CA THR A 702 -6.32 -37.67 -13.58
C THR A 702 -5.60 -38.26 -12.35
N ALA A 703 -5.16 -37.40 -11.42
CA ALA A 703 -4.48 -37.80 -10.19
C ALA A 703 -5.41 -38.51 -9.20
N ASN A 704 -4.85 -39.45 -8.44
CA ASN A 704 -5.55 -40.06 -7.31
C ASN A 704 -5.51 -39.10 -6.12
N VAL A 705 -6.66 -38.92 -5.46
CA VAL A 705 -6.84 -37.94 -4.38
C VAL A 705 -7.33 -38.64 -3.13
N SER A 706 -6.62 -38.45 -2.01
CA SER A 706 -7.05 -38.93 -0.69
C SER A 706 -7.06 -37.82 0.37
N ALA A 707 -8.10 -37.79 1.20
CA ALA A 707 -8.22 -36.80 2.28
C ALA A 707 -8.80 -37.38 3.59
N GLU A 708 -8.36 -36.88 4.74
CA GLU A 708 -9.04 -37.21 6.01
C GLU A 708 -10.45 -36.60 6.11
N SER A 709 -10.70 -35.41 5.55
CA SER A 709 -12.02 -34.75 5.59
C SER A 709 -12.64 -34.63 4.20
N THR A 710 -12.15 -33.73 3.35
CA THR A 710 -12.80 -33.41 2.08
C THR A 710 -11.86 -33.60 0.90
N ALA A 711 -12.26 -34.44 -0.07
CA ALA A 711 -11.54 -34.66 -1.32
C ALA A 711 -12.42 -34.39 -2.55
N GLY A 712 -11.83 -33.76 -3.57
CA GLY A 712 -12.41 -33.60 -4.89
C GLY A 712 -11.43 -33.99 -6.00
N GLY A 713 -11.90 -34.66 -7.05
CA GLY A 713 -11.01 -35.11 -8.13
C GLY A 713 -10.27 -33.98 -8.86
N LEU A 714 -10.87 -32.79 -8.95
CA LEU A 714 -10.20 -31.57 -9.43
C LEU A 714 -10.01 -30.54 -8.30
N ILE A 715 -11.08 -30.24 -7.56
CA ILE A 715 -11.11 -29.15 -6.58
C ILE A 715 -11.59 -29.65 -5.21
N GLY A 716 -10.81 -29.45 -4.16
CA GLY A 716 -11.22 -29.83 -2.80
C GLY A 716 -12.39 -28.98 -2.28
N TYR A 717 -12.27 -27.65 -2.36
CA TYR A 717 -13.32 -26.70 -1.99
C TYR A 717 -13.49 -25.60 -3.05
N LEU A 718 -14.72 -25.40 -3.53
CA LEU A 718 -15.07 -24.40 -4.54
C LEU A 718 -15.99 -23.32 -3.93
N ARG A 719 -15.64 -22.04 -4.10
CA ARG A 719 -16.49 -20.89 -3.72
C ARG A 719 -16.83 -19.95 -4.88
N VAL A 720 -16.13 -20.09 -6.01
CA VAL A 720 -16.22 -19.17 -7.16
C VAL A 720 -16.60 -19.98 -8.40
N PHE A 721 -16.11 -19.63 -9.58
CA PHE A 721 -16.54 -20.18 -10.86
C PHE A 721 -15.50 -21.18 -11.38
N THR A 722 -15.97 -22.35 -11.78
CA THR A 722 -15.19 -23.35 -12.52
C THR A 722 -15.95 -23.73 -13.78
N SER A 723 -15.26 -23.82 -14.92
CA SER A 723 -15.91 -24.15 -16.18
C SER A 723 -15.05 -24.93 -17.17
N ASN A 724 -15.66 -25.80 -17.96
CA ASN A 724 -14.96 -26.60 -18.98
C ASN A 724 -13.84 -27.43 -18.36
N CYS A 725 -14.15 -28.25 -17.37
CA CYS A 725 -13.14 -28.98 -16.61
C CYS A 725 -13.56 -30.41 -16.35
N TYR A 726 -12.60 -31.33 -16.16
CA TYR A 726 -12.94 -32.70 -15.82
C TYR A 726 -11.96 -33.39 -14.87
N SER A 727 -12.40 -34.50 -14.29
CA SER A 727 -11.58 -35.36 -13.44
C SER A 727 -11.83 -36.86 -13.67
N GLU A 728 -10.76 -37.65 -13.65
CA GLU A 728 -10.83 -39.10 -13.92
C GLU A 728 -10.12 -39.97 -12.86
N GLY A 729 -9.29 -39.37 -12.00
CA GLY A 729 -8.58 -40.10 -10.95
C GLY A 729 -9.50 -40.55 -9.80
N SER A 730 -9.09 -41.55 -9.04
CA SER A 730 -9.89 -42.04 -7.90
C SER A 730 -9.88 -41.05 -6.74
N VAL A 731 -11.01 -40.92 -6.05
CA VAL A 731 -11.20 -40.02 -4.91
C VAL A 731 -11.63 -40.83 -3.68
N SER A 732 -10.89 -40.71 -2.59
CA SER A 732 -11.23 -41.28 -1.28
C SER A 732 -11.16 -40.20 -0.21
N ALA A 733 -12.15 -40.13 0.67
CA ALA A 733 -12.09 -39.28 1.86
C ALA A 733 -12.91 -39.85 3.00
N ASP A 734 -12.58 -39.56 4.26
CA ASP A 734 -13.38 -40.11 5.38
C ASP A 734 -14.73 -39.39 5.52
N GLU A 735 -14.81 -38.06 5.31
CA GLU A 735 -16.07 -37.31 5.49
C GLU A 735 -16.80 -37.02 4.16
N ARG A 736 -16.14 -36.36 3.20
CA ARG A 736 -16.77 -35.82 1.99
C ARG A 736 -15.94 -36.11 0.74
N ALA A 737 -16.48 -36.95 -0.14
CA ALA A 737 -15.81 -37.32 -1.38
C ALA A 737 -16.65 -36.92 -2.60
N GLY A 738 -16.10 -36.10 -3.49
CA GLY A 738 -16.74 -35.74 -4.75
C GLY A 738 -15.87 -36.10 -5.94
N GLY A 739 -16.44 -36.75 -6.95
CA GLY A 739 -15.65 -37.15 -8.13
C GLY A 739 -14.97 -35.97 -8.83
N PHE A 740 -15.53 -34.75 -8.74
CA PHE A 740 -14.97 -33.51 -9.27
C PHE A 740 -14.71 -32.46 -8.18
N ILE A 741 -15.72 -32.12 -7.37
CA ILE A 741 -15.63 -31.15 -6.27
C ILE A 741 -15.97 -31.81 -4.93
N GLY A 742 -15.08 -31.71 -3.94
CA GLY A 742 -15.36 -32.22 -2.59
C GLY A 742 -16.46 -31.43 -1.88
N PHE A 743 -16.28 -30.11 -1.78
CA PHE A 743 -17.25 -29.19 -1.18
C PHE A 743 -17.55 -28.00 -2.10
N ASN A 744 -18.81 -27.82 -2.50
CA ASN A 744 -19.26 -26.73 -3.36
C ASN A 744 -20.08 -25.64 -2.64
N PHE A 745 -19.62 -24.39 -2.73
CA PHE A 745 -20.37 -23.15 -2.48
C PHE A 745 -20.24 -22.16 -3.66
N GLY A 746 -19.70 -22.64 -4.78
CA GLY A 746 -19.53 -21.86 -6.00
C GLY A 746 -20.32 -22.46 -7.15
N HIS A 747 -19.93 -22.09 -8.36
CA HIS A 747 -20.59 -22.50 -9.59
C HIS A 747 -19.67 -23.39 -10.42
N ALA A 748 -20.20 -24.52 -10.88
CA ALA A 748 -19.50 -25.43 -11.78
C ALA A 748 -20.32 -25.59 -13.07
N SER A 749 -19.70 -25.34 -14.23
CA SER A 749 -20.41 -25.40 -15.51
C SER A 749 -19.63 -26.14 -16.60
N PHE A 750 -20.31 -26.95 -17.40
CA PHE A 750 -19.65 -27.71 -18.46
C PHE A 750 -18.50 -28.59 -17.93
N CYS A 751 -18.71 -29.23 -16.78
CA CYS A 751 -17.70 -30.07 -16.14
C CYS A 751 -18.12 -31.54 -16.10
N TYR A 752 -17.18 -32.47 -15.97
CA TYR A 752 -17.54 -33.86 -15.69
C TYR A 752 -16.56 -34.63 -14.81
N SER A 753 -17.03 -35.75 -14.25
CA SER A 753 -16.19 -36.73 -13.56
C SER A 753 -16.46 -38.17 -14.02
N THR A 754 -15.39 -38.95 -14.11
CA THR A 754 -15.45 -40.41 -14.38
C THR A 754 -14.72 -41.24 -13.33
N GLY A 755 -13.96 -40.62 -12.43
CA GLY A 755 -13.18 -41.32 -11.41
C GLY A 755 -14.03 -42.03 -10.36
N LEU A 756 -13.47 -43.12 -9.82
CA LEU A 756 -14.05 -43.91 -8.72
C LEU A 756 -14.11 -43.09 -7.43
N VAL A 757 -15.25 -43.09 -6.73
CA VAL A 757 -15.44 -42.37 -5.45
C VAL A 757 -15.69 -43.37 -4.33
N GLN A 758 -14.94 -43.29 -3.22
CA GLN A 758 -14.98 -44.26 -2.12
C GLN A 758 -14.89 -43.63 -0.73
N ASP A 759 -15.25 -44.42 0.29
CA ASP A 759 -15.05 -44.22 1.74
C ASP A 759 -15.75 -43.04 2.43
N GLY A 760 -16.23 -42.04 1.70
CA GLY A 760 -16.82 -40.83 2.31
C GLY A 760 -18.22 -41.03 2.89
N GLU A 761 -18.45 -40.54 4.11
CA GLU A 761 -19.78 -40.45 4.73
C GLU A 761 -20.81 -39.72 3.85
N SER A 762 -20.37 -38.66 3.16
CA SER A 762 -21.11 -37.95 2.12
C SER A 762 -20.35 -38.03 0.80
N SER A 763 -20.78 -38.93 -0.07
CA SER A 763 -20.13 -39.16 -1.37
C SER A 763 -21.07 -38.83 -2.52
N GLY A 764 -20.52 -38.22 -3.57
CA GLY A 764 -21.28 -37.90 -4.78
C GLY A 764 -20.46 -38.03 -6.05
N GLY A 765 -21.11 -38.46 -7.12
CA GLY A 765 -20.46 -38.72 -8.41
C GLY A 765 -19.72 -37.50 -8.97
N LEU A 766 -20.27 -36.30 -8.83
CA LEU A 766 -19.65 -35.03 -9.24
C LEU A 766 -19.26 -34.17 -8.03
N VAL A 767 -20.25 -33.84 -7.20
CA VAL A 767 -20.11 -33.03 -5.97
C VAL A 767 -20.42 -33.87 -4.75
N GLY A 768 -19.52 -33.85 -3.76
CA GLY A 768 -19.66 -34.59 -2.49
C GLY A 768 -20.57 -33.89 -1.47
N TYR A 769 -20.32 -32.61 -1.16
CA TYR A 769 -21.14 -31.79 -0.26
C TYR A 769 -21.33 -30.37 -0.82
N GLY A 770 -22.46 -29.69 -0.57
CA GLY A 770 -22.66 -28.31 -0.99
C GLY A 770 -24.11 -27.94 -1.29
N ASP A 771 -24.29 -26.76 -1.90
CA ASP A 771 -25.59 -26.29 -2.38
C ASP A 771 -25.87 -26.83 -3.81
N GLU A 772 -27.03 -27.45 -4.02
CA GLU A 772 -27.39 -28.18 -5.26
C GLU A 772 -27.56 -27.28 -6.51
N LEU A 773 -27.70 -25.97 -6.31
CA LEU A 773 -28.31 -25.06 -7.30
C LEU A 773 -27.34 -24.46 -8.32
N ASP A 774 -26.05 -24.65 -8.11
CA ASP A 774 -25.00 -23.93 -8.83
C ASP A 774 -24.13 -24.83 -9.72
N VAL A 775 -24.57 -26.06 -9.96
CA VAL A 775 -23.94 -27.00 -10.90
C VAL A 775 -24.77 -27.10 -12.17
N PHE A 776 -24.22 -26.64 -13.29
CA PHE A 776 -24.93 -26.48 -14.56
C PHE A 776 -24.27 -27.26 -15.68
N ARG A 777 -25.06 -27.97 -16.52
CA ARG A 777 -24.56 -28.75 -17.68
C ARG A 777 -23.30 -29.57 -17.38
N SER A 778 -23.28 -30.15 -16.20
CA SER A 778 -22.15 -30.94 -15.71
C SER A 778 -22.62 -32.36 -15.40
N TYR A 779 -21.75 -33.32 -15.62
CA TYR A 779 -22.12 -34.74 -15.69
C TYR A 779 -21.19 -35.61 -14.88
N TRP A 780 -21.66 -36.78 -14.46
CA TRP A 780 -20.81 -37.78 -13.84
C TRP A 780 -21.18 -39.17 -14.32
N ASN A 781 -20.19 -40.05 -14.42
CA ASN A 781 -20.41 -41.41 -14.89
C ASN A 781 -20.93 -42.30 -13.74
N THR A 782 -22.15 -42.83 -13.88
CA THR A 782 -22.83 -43.66 -12.86
C THR A 782 -22.23 -45.04 -12.68
N GLU A 783 -21.45 -45.52 -13.65
CA GLU A 783 -20.88 -46.86 -13.65
C GLU A 783 -19.44 -46.85 -13.13
N THR A 784 -18.62 -45.88 -13.56
CA THR A 784 -17.21 -45.83 -13.16
C THR A 784 -17.00 -45.17 -11.79
N SER A 785 -17.84 -44.20 -11.42
CA SER A 785 -17.76 -43.57 -10.09
C SER A 785 -18.20 -44.48 -8.95
N SER A 786 -18.96 -45.54 -9.25
CA SER A 786 -19.67 -46.39 -8.28
C SER A 786 -20.69 -45.65 -7.41
N MET A 787 -21.11 -44.44 -7.82
CA MET A 787 -22.11 -43.64 -7.10
C MET A 787 -23.50 -43.79 -7.73
N GLU A 788 -24.55 -43.64 -6.91
CA GLU A 788 -25.94 -43.58 -7.39
C GLU A 788 -26.48 -42.13 -7.41
N THR A 789 -25.85 -41.22 -6.67
CA THR A 789 -26.31 -39.84 -6.50
C THR A 789 -25.16 -38.84 -6.51
N SER A 790 -25.49 -37.57 -6.68
CA SER A 790 -24.60 -36.43 -6.43
C SER A 790 -25.46 -35.22 -6.08
N ILE A 791 -24.92 -34.28 -5.31
CA ILE A 791 -25.61 -33.03 -4.94
C ILE A 791 -25.92 -32.17 -6.17
N GLY A 792 -25.15 -32.28 -7.24
CA GLY A 792 -25.41 -31.56 -8.47
C GLY A 792 -24.88 -32.30 -9.69
N GLY A 793 -25.27 -31.80 -10.86
CA GLY A 793 -24.97 -32.45 -12.14
C GLY A 793 -25.85 -33.66 -12.44
N VAL A 794 -25.74 -34.17 -13.66
CA VAL A 794 -26.60 -35.25 -14.16
C VAL A 794 -25.78 -36.53 -14.31
N GLY A 795 -26.22 -37.60 -13.63
CA GLY A 795 -25.63 -38.92 -13.77
C GLY A 795 -25.90 -39.50 -15.15
N ARG A 796 -24.88 -40.08 -15.78
CA ARG A 796 -24.92 -40.69 -17.10
C ARG A 796 -24.20 -42.02 -17.09
N THR A 797 -24.68 -42.98 -17.87
CA THR A 797 -23.96 -44.23 -18.13
C THR A 797 -22.69 -43.98 -18.93
N THR A 798 -21.75 -44.94 -18.96
CA THR A 798 -20.54 -44.82 -19.79
C THR A 798 -20.88 -44.67 -21.27
N ALA A 799 -21.93 -45.33 -21.74
CA ALA A 799 -22.37 -45.21 -23.13
C ALA A 799 -22.88 -43.80 -23.45
N GLU A 800 -23.67 -43.19 -22.55
CA GLU A 800 -24.14 -41.81 -22.72
C GLU A 800 -22.98 -40.81 -22.63
N MET A 801 -22.05 -41.01 -21.69
CA MET A 801 -20.87 -40.17 -21.53
C MET A 801 -19.97 -40.16 -22.79
N ARG A 802 -20.08 -41.18 -23.64
CA ARG A 802 -19.33 -41.30 -24.91
C ARG A 802 -20.11 -40.83 -26.14
N SER A 803 -21.27 -40.22 -25.96
CA SER A 803 -22.08 -39.70 -27.06
C SER A 803 -22.11 -38.19 -27.07
N ALA A 804 -21.79 -37.57 -28.21
CA ALA A 804 -21.80 -36.12 -28.41
C ALA A 804 -23.16 -35.49 -28.07
N ASP A 805 -24.26 -36.20 -28.34
CA ASP A 805 -25.62 -35.75 -28.06
C ASP A 805 -25.91 -35.56 -26.57
N SER A 806 -25.08 -36.13 -25.68
CA SER A 806 -25.19 -35.96 -24.24
C SER A 806 -24.69 -34.60 -23.73
N TYR A 807 -24.02 -33.81 -24.59
CA TYR A 807 -23.32 -32.57 -24.23
C TYR A 807 -23.87 -31.32 -24.96
N PRO A 808 -25.18 -31.04 -24.88
CA PRO A 808 -25.74 -29.86 -25.53
C PRO A 808 -25.12 -28.58 -24.96
N GLY A 809 -24.68 -27.70 -25.85
CA GLY A 809 -24.04 -26.42 -25.52
C GLY A 809 -22.53 -26.46 -25.27
N TRP A 810 -21.91 -27.65 -25.23
CA TRP A 810 -20.46 -27.79 -25.07
C TRP A 810 -19.67 -27.45 -26.34
N GLY A 811 -20.34 -27.32 -27.49
CA GLY A 811 -19.73 -26.95 -28.77
C GLY A 811 -19.38 -25.46 -28.92
N CYS A 812 -19.53 -24.65 -27.87
CA CYS A 812 -19.16 -23.25 -27.91
C CYS A 812 -17.63 -23.07 -27.89
N GLY A 813 -17.08 -22.39 -28.90
CA GLY A 813 -15.67 -21.97 -28.91
C GLY A 813 -14.64 -23.07 -29.22
N GLU A 814 -15.07 -24.20 -29.79
CA GLU A 814 -14.20 -25.36 -30.10
C GLU A 814 -13.37 -25.84 -28.89
N ILE A 815 -13.91 -25.70 -27.67
CA ILE A 815 -13.22 -26.03 -26.42
C ILE A 815 -13.12 -27.54 -26.21
N TRP A 816 -14.13 -28.29 -26.63
CA TRP A 816 -14.25 -29.73 -26.39
C TRP A 816 -14.25 -30.49 -27.71
N LYS A 817 -13.59 -31.65 -27.72
CA LYS A 817 -13.63 -32.65 -28.80
C LYS A 817 -14.01 -34.02 -28.26
N ILE A 818 -14.61 -34.86 -29.09
CA ILE A 818 -14.98 -36.24 -28.73
C ILE A 818 -14.67 -37.22 -29.87
N ASP A 819 -14.18 -38.42 -29.54
CA ASP A 819 -14.15 -39.56 -30.45
C ASP A 819 -15.39 -40.42 -30.19
N GLU A 820 -16.46 -40.12 -30.95
CA GLU A 820 -17.82 -40.63 -30.75
C GLU A 820 -17.86 -42.15 -30.49
N GLY A 821 -18.39 -42.54 -29.33
CA GLY A 821 -18.54 -43.92 -28.89
C GLY A 821 -17.28 -44.55 -28.27
N ASN A 822 -16.11 -43.93 -28.41
CA ASN A 822 -14.83 -44.45 -27.92
C ASN A 822 -14.42 -43.83 -26.58
N ASP A 823 -14.57 -42.52 -26.43
CA ASP A 823 -14.14 -41.76 -25.24
C ASP A 823 -15.12 -40.68 -24.78
N THR A 824 -14.88 -40.18 -23.57
CA THR A 824 -15.53 -38.96 -23.06
C THR A 824 -14.90 -37.72 -23.70
N PRO A 825 -15.62 -36.58 -23.74
CA PRO A 825 -15.08 -35.35 -24.28
C PRO A 825 -13.74 -34.98 -23.66
N ARG A 826 -12.75 -34.62 -24.48
CA ARG A 826 -11.48 -34.03 -24.06
C ARG A 826 -11.43 -32.56 -24.44
N LEU A 827 -10.62 -31.79 -23.73
CA LEU A 827 -10.33 -30.42 -24.11
C LEU A 827 -9.56 -30.41 -25.43
N ALA A 828 -9.87 -29.47 -26.31
CA ALA A 828 -9.33 -29.45 -27.66
C ALA A 828 -7.82 -29.24 -27.70
N TRP A 829 -7.26 -28.60 -26.67
CA TRP A 829 -5.81 -28.39 -26.52
C TRP A 829 -5.05 -29.65 -26.10
N GLU A 830 -5.73 -30.69 -25.61
CA GLU A 830 -5.10 -31.97 -25.29
C GLU A 830 -4.74 -32.76 -26.54
N ASP A 831 -3.77 -33.66 -26.44
CA ASP A 831 -3.44 -34.60 -27.50
C ASP A 831 -4.54 -35.67 -27.72
N GLY A 832 -4.59 -36.27 -28.91
CA GLY A 832 -5.45 -37.43 -29.20
C GLY A 832 -6.58 -37.18 -30.22
N PRO A 833 -7.26 -38.27 -30.67
CA PRO A 833 -8.27 -38.23 -31.72
C PRO A 833 -9.57 -37.53 -31.28
N GLY A 834 -10.49 -37.34 -32.21
CA GLY A 834 -11.82 -36.76 -31.96
C GLY A 834 -12.10 -35.52 -32.81
N SER A 835 -13.37 -35.16 -32.93
CA SER A 835 -13.83 -33.95 -33.62
C SER A 835 -14.38 -32.94 -32.61
N PRO A 836 -14.24 -31.63 -32.84
CA PRO A 836 -14.89 -30.62 -32.00
C PRO A 836 -16.38 -30.88 -31.87
N LEU A 837 -16.93 -30.70 -30.67
CA LEU A 837 -18.38 -30.74 -30.47
C LEU A 837 -19.02 -29.57 -31.25
N GLY A 838 -20.08 -29.85 -32.01
CA GLY A 838 -20.77 -28.85 -32.81
C GLY A 838 -21.72 -27.98 -31.99
N SER A 839 -21.84 -26.68 -32.33
CA SER A 839 -22.90 -25.82 -31.80
C SER A 839 -24.26 -26.21 -32.37
N GLN A 840 -25.27 -26.39 -31.52
CA GLN A 840 -26.62 -26.76 -31.95
C GLN A 840 -27.51 -25.53 -32.09
N ILE A 841 -27.19 -24.66 -33.05
CA ILE A 841 -28.01 -23.47 -33.31
C ILE A 841 -28.15 -23.19 -34.81
N SER A 842 -29.38 -22.90 -35.21
CA SER A 842 -29.73 -22.46 -36.55
C SER A 842 -30.75 -21.35 -36.41
N LEU A 843 -30.28 -20.10 -36.44
CA LEU A 843 -31.11 -18.90 -36.40
C LEU A 843 -30.92 -18.10 -37.69
N ASP A 844 -32.00 -17.49 -38.17
CA ASP A 844 -31.92 -16.54 -39.29
C ASP A 844 -31.30 -15.22 -38.81
N GLY A 845 -30.52 -14.56 -39.68
CA GLY A 845 -29.73 -13.37 -39.36
C GLY A 845 -28.29 -13.69 -38.96
N SER A 846 -27.47 -12.65 -38.77
CA SER A 846 -26.05 -12.77 -38.40
C SER A 846 -25.78 -12.47 -36.92
N GLY A 847 -26.79 -12.01 -36.18
CA GLY A 847 -26.63 -11.55 -34.80
C GLY A 847 -25.95 -10.20 -34.66
N SER A 848 -25.76 -9.47 -35.76
CA SER A 848 -25.26 -8.10 -35.75
C SER A 848 -26.39 -7.11 -35.47
N GLU A 849 -26.06 -5.88 -35.06
CA GLU A 849 -27.08 -4.85 -34.81
C GLU A 849 -27.96 -4.57 -36.06
N ALA A 850 -27.36 -4.60 -37.25
CA ALA A 850 -28.07 -4.35 -38.52
C ALA A 850 -28.88 -5.55 -39.02
N ASP A 851 -28.60 -6.74 -38.49
CA ASP A 851 -29.15 -8.02 -38.92
C ASP A 851 -29.18 -8.98 -37.72
N PRO A 852 -30.10 -8.74 -36.75
CA PRO A 852 -30.17 -9.49 -35.51
C PRO A 852 -30.62 -10.93 -35.79
N TYR A 853 -30.32 -11.83 -34.86
CA TYR A 853 -30.89 -13.17 -34.90
C TYR A 853 -32.39 -13.11 -34.68
N LEU A 854 -33.16 -13.70 -35.60
CA LEU A 854 -34.61 -13.73 -35.57
C LEU A 854 -35.10 -14.94 -34.78
N ILE A 855 -36.05 -14.70 -33.89
CA ILE A 855 -36.66 -15.74 -33.04
C ILE A 855 -38.14 -15.82 -33.36
N SER A 856 -38.52 -16.89 -34.03
CA SER A 856 -39.84 -17.12 -34.60
C SER A 856 -40.66 -18.19 -33.87
N ASN A 857 -39.98 -19.06 -33.10
CA ASN A 857 -40.59 -20.16 -32.35
C ASN A 857 -39.86 -20.46 -31.02
N GLU A 858 -40.47 -21.33 -30.21
CA GLU A 858 -40.00 -21.69 -28.86
C GLU A 858 -38.70 -22.50 -28.85
N GLU A 859 -38.48 -23.33 -29.88
CA GLU A 859 -37.26 -24.14 -30.01
C GLU A 859 -36.04 -23.26 -30.24
N GLU A 860 -36.17 -22.26 -31.12
CA GLU A 860 -35.16 -21.23 -31.35
C GLU A 860 -34.83 -20.48 -30.06
N LEU A 861 -35.83 -20.02 -29.31
CA LEU A 861 -35.60 -19.34 -28.03
C LEU A 861 -34.88 -20.25 -27.02
N ASN A 862 -35.30 -21.50 -26.90
CA ASN A 862 -34.68 -22.46 -25.99
C ASN A 862 -33.24 -22.81 -26.41
N SER A 863 -32.97 -22.86 -27.72
CA SER A 863 -31.63 -23.12 -28.26
C SER A 863 -30.63 -22.01 -27.94
N ILE A 864 -31.07 -20.75 -27.81
CA ILE A 864 -30.19 -19.64 -27.38
C ILE A 864 -29.63 -19.91 -25.99
N GLY A 865 -30.46 -20.42 -25.06
CA GLY A 865 -30.02 -20.82 -23.74
C GLY A 865 -28.93 -21.91 -23.78
N LEU A 866 -28.94 -22.78 -24.79
CA LEU A 866 -27.91 -23.81 -24.99
C LEU A 866 -26.57 -23.26 -25.50
N ASN A 867 -26.53 -22.08 -26.11
CA ASN A 867 -25.38 -21.60 -26.87
C ASN A 867 -24.81 -20.27 -26.30
N PRO A 868 -24.01 -20.31 -25.22
CA PRO A 868 -23.44 -19.10 -24.64
C PRO A 868 -22.52 -18.29 -25.57
N CYS A 869 -21.98 -18.88 -26.65
CA CYS A 869 -21.12 -18.19 -27.61
C CYS A 869 -21.80 -17.07 -28.41
N ILE A 870 -23.14 -16.98 -28.38
CA ILE A 870 -23.92 -15.93 -29.05
C ILE A 870 -24.56 -14.96 -28.06
N TRP A 871 -24.32 -15.09 -26.76
CA TRP A 871 -24.94 -14.23 -25.74
C TRP A 871 -24.44 -12.78 -25.73
N ASP A 872 -23.48 -12.45 -26.60
CA ASP A 872 -23.01 -11.09 -26.89
C ASP A 872 -23.67 -10.49 -28.15
N LYS A 873 -24.59 -11.22 -28.81
CA LYS A 873 -25.22 -10.83 -30.08
C LYS A 873 -26.56 -10.12 -29.92
N HIS A 874 -27.10 -9.64 -31.03
CA HIS A 874 -28.40 -9.00 -31.11
C HIS A 874 -29.49 -10.01 -31.51
N PHE A 875 -30.63 -9.96 -30.83
CA PHE A 875 -31.78 -10.84 -31.01
C PHE A 875 -33.07 -10.03 -31.18
N LEU A 876 -33.98 -10.50 -32.03
CA LEU A 876 -35.31 -9.92 -32.24
C LEU A 876 -36.39 -10.99 -32.21
N LEU A 877 -37.42 -10.81 -31.38
CA LEU A 877 -38.61 -11.66 -31.39
C LEU A 877 -39.54 -11.29 -32.56
N GLU A 878 -39.85 -12.23 -33.45
CA GLU A 878 -40.76 -12.01 -34.58
C GLU A 878 -42.20 -12.42 -34.28
N SER A 879 -42.38 -13.35 -33.35
CA SER A 879 -43.65 -13.99 -32.99
C SER A 879 -43.93 -13.89 -31.49
N ASP A 880 -45.20 -13.95 -31.11
CA ASP A 880 -45.55 -14.29 -29.72
C ASP A 880 -45.26 -15.80 -29.52
N LEU A 881 -44.66 -16.17 -28.39
CA LEU A 881 -44.19 -17.54 -28.08
C LEU A 881 -44.91 -18.13 -26.84
N ASP A 882 -45.15 -19.44 -26.82
CA ASP A 882 -45.76 -20.17 -25.69
C ASP A 882 -44.87 -21.32 -25.18
N MET A 883 -44.23 -21.10 -24.04
CA MET A 883 -43.21 -21.98 -23.48
C MET A 883 -43.77 -23.19 -22.70
N ALA A 884 -45.07 -23.47 -22.75
CA ALA A 884 -45.67 -24.62 -22.07
C ALA A 884 -45.11 -25.99 -22.52
N GLY A 885 -44.47 -26.05 -23.69
CA GLY A 885 -43.76 -27.23 -24.19
C GLY A 885 -42.40 -27.49 -23.53
N TYR A 886 -41.90 -26.56 -22.72
CA TYR A 886 -40.54 -26.55 -22.17
C TYR A 886 -40.52 -26.62 -20.63
N ASP A 887 -41.46 -27.38 -20.04
CA ASP A 887 -41.67 -27.44 -18.59
C ASP A 887 -40.92 -28.56 -17.86
N GLY A 888 -40.19 -29.41 -18.59
CA GLY A 888 -39.47 -30.54 -18.01
C GLY A 888 -40.37 -31.67 -17.48
N VAL A 889 -41.68 -31.62 -17.74
CA VAL A 889 -42.67 -32.59 -17.23
C VAL A 889 -43.05 -33.60 -18.30
N ASP A 890 -43.22 -34.87 -17.90
CA ASP A 890 -43.63 -35.98 -18.77
C ASP A 890 -42.68 -36.24 -19.96
N GLY A 891 -41.38 -35.99 -19.76
CA GLY A 891 -40.35 -36.20 -20.78
C GLY A 891 -40.21 -35.06 -21.79
N ARG A 892 -40.95 -33.96 -21.62
CA ARG A 892 -40.69 -32.71 -22.34
C ARG A 892 -39.36 -32.08 -21.91
N PRO A 893 -38.69 -31.31 -22.78
CA PRO A 893 -37.48 -30.59 -22.42
C PRO A 893 -37.79 -29.53 -21.36
N SER A 894 -36.79 -29.16 -20.56
CA SER A 894 -36.86 -27.95 -19.72
C SER A 894 -36.37 -26.73 -20.49
N TYR A 895 -36.87 -25.55 -20.13
CA TYR A 895 -36.33 -24.28 -20.61
C TYR A 895 -34.87 -24.09 -20.15
N ASN A 896 -34.03 -23.55 -21.04
CA ASN A 896 -32.65 -23.18 -20.79
C ASN A 896 -32.54 -21.66 -20.61
N PRO A 897 -32.27 -21.15 -19.39
CA PRO A 897 -32.10 -19.72 -19.16
C PRO A 897 -30.95 -19.11 -19.96
N ILE A 898 -31.14 -17.86 -20.42
CA ILE A 898 -30.12 -17.09 -21.14
C ILE A 898 -29.25 -16.34 -20.13
N GLY A 899 -27.93 -16.54 -20.18
CA GLY A 899 -27.03 -16.00 -19.18
C GLY A 899 -27.15 -16.76 -17.86
N ILE A 900 -26.02 -17.22 -17.34
CA ILE A 900 -25.94 -17.97 -16.08
C ILE A 900 -24.95 -17.29 -15.13
N PRO A 901 -24.97 -17.61 -13.83
CA PRO A 901 -23.86 -17.26 -12.96
C PRO A 901 -22.52 -17.71 -13.58
N GLY A 902 -21.59 -16.78 -13.79
CA GLY A 902 -20.27 -17.04 -14.39
C GLY A 902 -20.14 -16.67 -15.87
N THR A 903 -21.18 -16.91 -16.68
CA THR A 903 -21.22 -16.50 -18.09
C THR A 903 -22.48 -15.68 -18.34
N ARG A 904 -22.34 -14.36 -18.40
CA ARG A 904 -23.48 -13.42 -18.43
C ARG A 904 -23.93 -13.15 -19.86
N PHE A 905 -25.20 -12.84 -20.04
CA PHE A 905 -25.68 -12.23 -21.27
C PHE A 905 -25.15 -10.79 -21.39
N THR A 906 -24.55 -10.46 -22.53
CA THR A 906 -23.90 -9.16 -22.80
C THR A 906 -24.41 -8.48 -24.08
N GLY A 907 -25.32 -9.13 -24.81
CA GLY A 907 -25.88 -8.64 -26.06
C GLY A 907 -27.16 -7.82 -25.92
N VAL A 908 -27.93 -7.76 -27.00
CA VAL A 908 -29.22 -7.05 -27.06
C VAL A 908 -30.33 -8.04 -27.36
N PHE A 909 -31.36 -8.07 -26.51
CA PHE A 909 -32.57 -8.84 -26.74
C PHE A 909 -33.76 -7.89 -26.91
N ASP A 910 -34.21 -7.71 -28.14
CA ASP A 910 -35.39 -6.91 -28.47
C ASP A 910 -36.62 -7.81 -28.59
N GLY A 911 -37.57 -7.62 -27.69
CA GLY A 911 -38.85 -8.33 -27.72
C GLY A 911 -39.75 -7.90 -28.87
N GLY A 912 -39.48 -6.80 -29.58
CA GLY A 912 -40.28 -6.34 -30.71
C GLY A 912 -41.74 -6.03 -30.35
N GLY A 913 -42.04 -5.79 -29.08
CA GLY A 913 -43.39 -5.65 -28.53
C GLY A 913 -44.18 -6.97 -28.41
N LYS A 914 -43.49 -8.12 -28.52
CA LYS A 914 -44.08 -9.46 -28.49
C LYS A 914 -44.17 -10.04 -27.07
N ARG A 915 -44.88 -11.17 -26.98
CA ARG A 915 -45.12 -11.90 -25.74
C ARG A 915 -44.38 -13.22 -25.69
N ILE A 916 -43.87 -13.57 -24.51
CA ILE A 916 -43.47 -14.95 -24.17
C ILE A 916 -44.41 -15.40 -23.04
N SER A 917 -45.12 -16.50 -23.24
CA SER A 917 -46.15 -16.98 -22.31
C SER A 917 -45.75 -18.29 -21.62
N ASN A 918 -46.29 -18.55 -20.43
CA ASN A 918 -46.19 -19.84 -19.71
C ASN A 918 -44.75 -20.32 -19.48
N LEU A 919 -43.80 -19.39 -19.31
CA LEU A 919 -42.42 -19.74 -19.01
C LEU A 919 -42.33 -20.38 -17.62
N THR A 920 -41.82 -21.60 -17.56
CA THR A 920 -41.50 -22.30 -16.31
C THR A 920 -39.99 -22.37 -16.14
N GLY A 921 -39.50 -22.23 -14.90
CA GLY A 921 -38.08 -22.35 -14.61
C GLY A 921 -37.79 -22.12 -13.13
N ASP A 922 -36.54 -22.31 -12.73
CA ASP A 922 -36.05 -21.99 -11.39
C ASP A 922 -35.44 -20.57 -11.31
N ILE A 923 -35.19 -19.95 -12.46
CA ILE A 923 -34.80 -18.55 -12.64
C ILE A 923 -35.55 -17.97 -13.86
N GLY A 924 -35.61 -16.65 -13.97
CA GLY A 924 -36.31 -15.97 -15.06
C GLY A 924 -35.75 -16.27 -16.45
N LEU A 925 -36.33 -15.63 -17.46
CA LEU A 925 -35.91 -15.77 -18.87
C LEU A 925 -34.39 -15.63 -19.02
N PHE A 926 -33.82 -14.65 -18.32
CA PHE A 926 -32.38 -14.49 -18.16
C PHE A 926 -31.94 -14.87 -16.75
N GLY A 927 -30.94 -15.73 -16.62
CA GLY A 927 -30.33 -15.98 -15.32
C GLY A 927 -29.47 -14.78 -14.87
N SER A 928 -28.65 -14.26 -15.79
CA SER A 928 -27.79 -13.10 -15.53
C SER A 928 -27.50 -12.30 -16.80
N ALA A 929 -27.67 -10.97 -16.73
CA ALA A 929 -27.35 -10.03 -17.80
C ALA A 929 -26.48 -8.88 -17.25
N SER A 930 -25.43 -8.52 -17.98
CA SER A 930 -24.49 -7.48 -17.52
C SER A 930 -23.72 -6.84 -18.66
N GLY A 931 -23.33 -5.58 -18.50
CA GLY A 931 -22.57 -4.80 -19.50
C GLY A 931 -23.30 -3.52 -19.91
N SER A 932 -22.55 -2.45 -20.18
CA SER A 932 -23.11 -1.13 -20.50
C SER A 932 -23.96 -1.09 -21.77
N ASP A 933 -23.61 -1.97 -22.71
CA ASP A 933 -24.26 -2.15 -24.02
C ASP A 933 -25.28 -3.30 -24.02
N THR A 934 -25.54 -3.87 -22.84
CA THR A 934 -26.51 -4.96 -22.68
C THR A 934 -27.91 -4.40 -22.50
N HIS A 935 -28.81 -4.78 -23.41
CA HIS A 935 -30.18 -4.25 -23.46
C HIS A 935 -31.21 -5.37 -23.56
N ILE A 936 -32.25 -5.31 -22.73
CA ILE A 936 -33.46 -6.14 -22.86
C ILE A 936 -34.62 -5.17 -23.05
N ASN A 937 -35.23 -5.18 -24.24
CA ASN A 937 -36.21 -4.19 -24.66
C ASN A 937 -37.57 -4.81 -24.99
N ASP A 938 -38.65 -4.05 -24.77
CA ASP A 938 -39.97 -4.21 -25.40
C ASP A 938 -40.52 -5.65 -25.41
N LEU A 939 -40.43 -6.34 -24.27
CA LEU A 939 -40.84 -7.73 -24.09
C LEU A 939 -41.87 -7.87 -22.97
N ALA A 940 -42.96 -8.60 -23.23
CA ALA A 940 -43.94 -8.96 -22.20
C ALA A 940 -43.87 -10.46 -21.85
N LEU A 941 -43.58 -10.79 -20.60
CA LEU A 941 -43.64 -12.15 -20.07
C LEU A 941 -45.01 -12.40 -19.44
N ILE A 942 -45.81 -13.29 -20.03
CA ILE A 942 -47.21 -13.52 -19.65
C ILE A 942 -47.37 -14.86 -18.92
N ASP A 943 -48.05 -14.81 -17.78
CA ASP A 943 -48.33 -15.95 -16.91
C ASP A 943 -47.11 -16.87 -16.64
N PRO A 944 -45.93 -16.33 -16.28
CA PRO A 944 -44.79 -17.19 -15.95
C PRO A 944 -45.05 -17.96 -14.66
N ASP A 945 -44.44 -19.12 -14.52
CA ASP A 945 -44.41 -19.93 -13.31
C ASP A 945 -42.97 -20.23 -12.91
N ILE A 946 -42.30 -19.22 -12.33
CA ILE A 946 -40.90 -19.33 -11.88
C ILE A 946 -40.87 -19.83 -10.43
N GLN A 947 -40.25 -20.98 -10.18
CA GLN A 947 -40.23 -21.69 -8.90
C GLN A 947 -38.80 -22.01 -8.42
N GLY A 948 -38.03 -20.98 -8.09
CA GLY A 948 -36.66 -21.11 -7.55
C GLY A 948 -36.61 -21.20 -6.03
N GLU A 949 -37.38 -22.08 -5.38
CA GLU A 949 -37.58 -22.05 -3.90
C GLU A 949 -36.29 -22.08 -3.06
N ALA A 950 -35.23 -22.66 -3.61
CA ALA A 950 -33.92 -22.72 -3.00
C ALA A 950 -32.92 -21.69 -3.59
N ARG A 951 -33.25 -21.01 -4.70
CA ARG A 951 -32.38 -20.05 -5.39
C ARG A 951 -32.53 -18.63 -4.87
N ASP A 952 -31.41 -17.95 -4.73
CA ASP A 952 -31.37 -16.50 -4.56
C ASP A 952 -31.40 -15.78 -5.92
N ASN A 953 -31.79 -14.50 -5.92
CA ASN A 953 -31.77 -13.60 -7.09
C ASN A 953 -32.72 -14.08 -8.20
N VAL A 954 -34.01 -14.21 -7.88
CA VAL A 954 -35.03 -14.70 -8.81
C VAL A 954 -35.87 -13.52 -9.32
N GLY A 955 -35.93 -13.35 -10.64
CA GLY A 955 -36.81 -12.40 -11.32
C GLY A 955 -37.59 -13.08 -12.44
N GLY A 956 -38.68 -12.48 -12.91
CA GLY A 956 -39.41 -12.99 -14.07
C GLY A 956 -38.63 -12.82 -15.37
N ILE A 957 -38.12 -11.61 -15.63
CA ILE A 957 -37.27 -11.33 -16.81
C ILE A 957 -35.82 -11.71 -16.52
N VAL A 958 -35.24 -11.22 -15.42
CA VAL A 958 -33.82 -11.47 -15.11
C VAL A 958 -33.57 -11.78 -13.64
N GLY A 959 -32.74 -12.77 -13.35
CA GLY A 959 -32.27 -13.01 -11.99
C GLY A 959 -31.33 -11.91 -11.50
N HIS A 960 -30.20 -11.76 -12.20
CA HIS A 960 -29.14 -10.80 -11.86
C HIS A 960 -28.88 -9.77 -12.98
N LEU A 961 -28.98 -8.47 -12.68
CA LEU A 961 -28.75 -7.38 -13.63
C LEU A 961 -27.59 -6.46 -13.18
N GLY A 962 -26.48 -6.42 -13.91
CA GLY A 962 -25.29 -5.61 -13.55
C GLY A 962 -24.81 -4.66 -14.65
N SER A 963 -24.85 -3.35 -14.42
CA SER A 963 -24.50 -2.32 -15.42
C SER A 963 -25.29 -2.40 -16.75
N ALA A 964 -26.46 -3.05 -16.76
CA ALA A 964 -27.26 -3.31 -17.96
C ALA A 964 -28.62 -2.60 -17.94
N ARG A 965 -29.32 -2.57 -19.08
CA ARG A 965 -30.60 -1.85 -19.25
C ARG A 965 -31.78 -2.78 -19.54
N ILE A 966 -32.89 -2.57 -18.83
CA ILE A 966 -34.20 -3.12 -19.17
C ILE A 966 -35.16 -1.98 -19.47
N THR A 967 -35.77 -1.98 -20.65
CA THR A 967 -36.64 -0.89 -21.12
C THR A 967 -37.92 -1.44 -21.73
N GLY A 968 -39.08 -0.91 -21.32
CA GLY A 968 -40.35 -1.27 -21.96
C GLY A 968 -40.83 -2.70 -21.71
N CYS A 969 -40.25 -3.43 -20.75
CA CYS A 969 -40.61 -4.81 -20.47
C CYS A 969 -41.69 -4.96 -19.38
N SER A 970 -42.49 -6.03 -19.45
CA SER A 970 -43.50 -6.35 -18.45
C SER A 970 -43.47 -7.82 -18.01
N VAL A 971 -43.91 -8.07 -16.78
CA VAL A 971 -44.25 -9.42 -16.29
C VAL A 971 -45.69 -9.42 -15.82
N GLU A 972 -46.57 -10.12 -16.52
CA GLU A 972 -48.01 -10.01 -16.37
C GLU A 972 -48.64 -11.33 -15.96
N GLY A 973 -49.42 -11.35 -14.87
CA GLY A 973 -50.02 -12.59 -14.38
C GLY A 973 -48.98 -13.59 -13.86
N GLY A 974 -49.40 -14.84 -13.62
CA GLY A 974 -48.49 -15.89 -13.10
C GLY A 974 -47.86 -15.61 -11.73
N ARG A 975 -46.72 -16.26 -11.46
CA ARG A 975 -45.98 -16.20 -10.19
C ARG A 975 -44.46 -16.28 -10.37
N VAL A 976 -43.75 -15.59 -9.46
CA VAL A 976 -42.30 -15.64 -9.31
C VAL A 976 -41.98 -15.95 -7.84
N LYS A 977 -41.37 -17.11 -7.59
CA LYS A 977 -41.03 -17.61 -6.26
C LYS A 977 -39.53 -17.90 -6.14
N GLY A 978 -38.90 -17.45 -5.05
CA GLY A 978 -37.47 -17.68 -4.79
C GLY A 978 -37.11 -17.83 -3.30
N HIS A 979 -35.83 -17.95 -2.98
CA HIS A 979 -35.31 -17.87 -1.60
C HIS A 979 -35.11 -16.41 -1.16
N SER A 980 -34.01 -15.75 -1.51
CA SER A 980 -33.77 -14.32 -1.25
C SER A 980 -33.62 -13.48 -2.54
N ASN A 981 -33.85 -12.17 -2.46
CA ASN A 981 -33.78 -11.21 -3.58
C ASN A 981 -34.74 -11.60 -4.73
N VAL A 982 -36.03 -11.61 -4.43
CA VAL A 982 -37.07 -12.02 -5.39
C VAL A 982 -37.85 -10.81 -5.88
N GLY A 983 -37.85 -10.58 -7.20
CA GLY A 983 -38.59 -9.49 -7.84
C GLY A 983 -39.53 -9.98 -8.93
N GLY A 984 -40.60 -9.25 -9.19
CA GLY A 984 -41.50 -9.60 -10.30
C GLY A 984 -40.81 -9.52 -11.66
N LEU A 985 -39.96 -8.51 -11.89
CA LEU A 985 -39.19 -8.32 -13.12
C LEU A 985 -37.72 -8.73 -12.94
N ALA A 986 -37.03 -8.20 -11.92
CA ALA A 986 -35.62 -8.46 -11.66
C ALA A 986 -35.36 -8.94 -10.23
N GLY A 987 -34.56 -9.99 -10.05
CA GLY A 987 -34.18 -10.47 -8.71
C GLY A 987 -33.30 -9.44 -7.98
N VAL A 988 -32.13 -9.17 -8.54
CA VAL A 988 -31.16 -8.21 -8.00
C VAL A 988 -30.58 -7.30 -9.09
N THR A 989 -30.31 -6.04 -8.71
CA THR A 989 -29.66 -5.03 -9.55
C THR A 989 -28.39 -4.50 -8.88
N TYR A 990 -27.31 -4.33 -9.65
CA TYR A 990 -25.99 -3.85 -9.22
C TYR A 990 -25.44 -2.75 -10.14
N TYR A 991 -24.49 -1.97 -9.61
CA TYR A 991 -23.73 -0.96 -10.36
C TYR A 991 -24.64 0.08 -11.05
N ASP A 992 -24.37 0.42 -12.31
CA ASP A 992 -25.09 1.42 -13.10
C ASP A 992 -26.31 0.85 -13.86
N SER A 993 -26.88 -0.28 -13.39
CA SER A 993 -28.06 -0.90 -14.00
C SER A 993 -29.27 0.05 -14.03
N LYS A 994 -30.04 0.02 -15.12
CA LYS A 994 -31.23 0.89 -15.31
C LYS A 994 -32.43 0.05 -15.73
N ILE A 995 -33.55 0.27 -15.03
CA ILE A 995 -34.87 -0.27 -15.39
C ILE A 995 -35.79 0.91 -15.66
N SER A 996 -36.38 0.98 -16.85
CA SER A 996 -37.23 2.11 -17.25
C SER A 996 -38.46 1.66 -18.02
N ASN A 997 -39.59 2.34 -17.82
CA ASN A 997 -40.86 2.01 -18.48
C ASN A 997 -41.30 0.55 -18.34
N CYS A 998 -41.00 -0.08 -17.19
CA CYS A 998 -41.32 -1.49 -16.92
C CYS A 998 -42.36 -1.62 -15.81
N PHE A 999 -43.12 -2.73 -15.81
CA PHE A 999 -44.05 -3.05 -14.73
C PHE A 999 -44.18 -4.56 -14.49
N ALA A 1000 -44.66 -4.95 -13.31
CA ALA A 1000 -44.95 -6.34 -12.98
C ALA A 1000 -46.30 -6.44 -12.24
N THR A 1001 -47.14 -7.39 -12.63
CA THR A 1001 -48.44 -7.70 -11.99
C THR A 1001 -48.53 -9.14 -11.48
N CYS A 1002 -47.45 -9.92 -11.62
CA CYS A 1002 -47.34 -11.30 -11.15
C CYS A 1002 -47.36 -11.42 -9.62
N HIS A 1003 -47.64 -12.63 -9.12
CA HIS A 1003 -47.53 -12.93 -7.69
C HIS A 1003 -46.07 -13.21 -7.31
N VAL A 1004 -45.48 -12.34 -6.47
CA VAL A 1004 -44.09 -12.50 -6.02
C VAL A 1004 -44.06 -13.05 -4.59
N SER A 1005 -43.30 -14.12 -4.36
CA SER A 1005 -43.17 -14.74 -3.03
C SER A 1005 -41.74 -15.22 -2.75
N SER A 1006 -41.33 -15.26 -1.49
CA SER A 1006 -40.03 -15.82 -1.12
C SER A 1006 -40.03 -16.57 0.21
N SER A 1007 -39.04 -17.47 0.37
CA SER A 1007 -38.79 -18.19 1.64
C SER A 1007 -37.70 -17.52 2.53
N GLY A 1008 -36.92 -16.59 1.97
CA GLY A 1008 -35.83 -15.85 2.60
C GLY A 1008 -36.07 -14.34 2.70
N SER A 1009 -35.07 -13.52 2.32
CA SER A 1009 -35.07 -12.06 2.52
C SER A 1009 -35.14 -11.24 1.22
N ASN A 1010 -35.61 -9.99 1.28
CA ASN A 1010 -35.72 -9.04 0.16
C ASN A 1010 -36.69 -9.49 -0.96
N VAL A 1011 -37.95 -9.09 -0.82
CA VAL A 1011 -39.01 -9.32 -1.83
C VAL A 1011 -39.55 -7.98 -2.29
N GLY A 1012 -39.60 -7.78 -3.61
CA GLY A 1012 -40.14 -6.55 -4.19
C GLY A 1012 -41.06 -6.83 -5.37
N GLY A 1013 -42.08 -5.99 -5.55
CA GLY A 1013 -43.04 -6.16 -6.65
C GLY A 1013 -42.39 -6.08 -8.03
N LEU A 1014 -41.41 -5.20 -8.22
CA LEU A 1014 -40.67 -5.05 -9.48
C LEU A 1014 -39.24 -5.59 -9.38
N VAL A 1015 -38.49 -5.15 -8.37
CA VAL A 1015 -37.09 -5.55 -8.12
C VAL A 1015 -36.95 -6.09 -6.71
N GLY A 1016 -36.34 -7.26 -6.53
CA GLY A 1016 -36.17 -7.88 -5.21
C GLY A 1016 -35.16 -7.13 -4.34
N LYS A 1017 -33.98 -6.83 -4.89
CA LYS A 1017 -32.92 -6.04 -4.22
C LYS A 1017 -32.21 -5.10 -5.19
N ASN A 1018 -31.98 -3.87 -4.74
CA ASN A 1018 -31.16 -2.89 -5.46
C ASN A 1018 -29.92 -2.57 -4.61
N LYS A 1019 -28.72 -2.90 -5.12
CA LYS A 1019 -27.44 -2.62 -4.47
C LYS A 1019 -26.75 -1.43 -5.15
N CYS A 1020 -26.72 -0.30 -4.45
CA CYS A 1020 -25.81 0.81 -4.75
C CYS A 1020 -24.50 0.59 -3.99
N GLU A 1021 -23.40 0.29 -4.69
CA GLU A 1021 -22.06 0.45 -4.13
C GLU A 1021 -21.59 1.88 -4.39
N ARG A 1022 -21.24 2.61 -3.32
CA ARG A 1022 -20.48 3.86 -3.45
C ARG A 1022 -19.08 3.49 -3.94
N THR A 1023 -18.80 3.71 -5.21
CA THR A 1023 -17.42 3.80 -5.69
C THR A 1023 -16.76 4.97 -4.97
N LYS A 1024 -15.78 4.69 -4.10
CA LYS A 1024 -14.81 5.71 -3.68
C LYS A 1024 -13.94 5.96 -4.91
N SER A 1025 -14.21 7.06 -5.62
CA SER A 1025 -13.25 7.66 -6.55
C SER A 1025 -12.10 8.26 -5.77
#